data_AF-A0AAU0Q9P0-F1
#
_entry.id   AF-A0AAU0Q9P0-F1
#
_cell.length_a   1.000
_cell.length_b   1.000
_cell.length_c   1.000
_cell.angle_alpha   90.00
_cell.angle_beta   90.00
_cell.angle_gamma   90.00
#
_symmetry.space_group_name_H-M   'P 1'
#
loop_
_entity.id
_entity.type
_entity.pdbx_description
1 polymer ?
#
loop_
_entity_poly.entity_id
_entity_poly.type
_entity_poly.pdbx_seq_one_letter_code
_entity_poly.pdbx_strand_id
1 'polypeptide(L)'
;MGSASEQRVTLTNADKVLYPATGTTKSDIFDYYAGVAEVMLGHIAGRPATRKRWPNGVDQPAFFEKQLALSAPPWLSRATVAHRSGTTTYPIIDSATGLAWIAQQAALEVHVPQWRFVAEPGSGELNPGPATRLVFDLDPGEGVMMAQLAEVARAVRDLLADIGLVTFPVTSGSKGLHLYTPLDEPVSSRGATVLAKRVAQRLEQAMPALVTSTMTKSLRAGKVFVDWSQNSGSKTTIAPYSLRGRTHPTVAAPRTWAELDDPALRQLSYDEVLTRIARDGDLLERLDADAPVADRLTRYRRMRDASKTPEPIPTAKPVTGDGNTFVIQEHHARRPHYDFRLERDGVLVSWAVPKNLPDNTSVNHLAIHTEDHPLEYATFEGAIPSGEYGAGKVIIWDSGTYDTEKFHDDPHTGEVIVNLHGGRISGRYALIRTNGDRWLAHRLKNQKDQKVFEFDNLAPMLATHGTVAGLKASQWAFEGKWDGYRLLVEADHGAVRLRSRSGRDVTAAYPQLRALAEDLADHHVVLDGEAVVLDSSGVPSFSQMQNRGRDTRVEFWAFDLLYLDGRALLGTRYQDRRKLLETLANATSLTVPELLPGDGAQAFACSRKHGWEGVIAKRRDSRYQPGRRCASWVKDKHWNTQEVVIGGWRAGEGGRSSGVGSLLMGIPGPGGLQFAGRVGTGLSERELANLKEMLAPLHTDESPFDVPLPARDAKGITYVKPALVAEVRYSEWTPEGRLRQSSWRGLRPDKKPSEVVRE
;
A
#
# COMPACT_ATOMS: atom_id res chain seq x y z
N MET A 1 -26.05 1.87 33.91
CA MET A 1 -24.63 1.43 33.89
C MET A 1 -23.85 2.55 33.24
N GLY A 2 -22.88 3.13 33.95
CA GLY A 2 -22.20 4.36 33.53
C GLY A 2 -21.54 4.20 32.17
N SER A 3 -21.71 5.19 31.29
CA SER A 3 -20.93 5.34 30.07
C SER A 3 -19.46 5.21 30.42
N ALA A 4 -18.71 4.37 29.72
CA ALA A 4 -17.26 4.35 29.82
C ALA A 4 -16.74 5.75 29.47
N SER A 5 -16.49 6.58 30.49
CA SER A 5 -15.85 7.87 30.30
C SER A 5 -14.46 7.56 29.77
N GLU A 6 -14.15 8.03 28.58
CA GLU A 6 -12.83 7.86 27.98
C GLU A 6 -11.72 8.23 28.95
N GLN A 7 -10.75 7.34 29.07
CA GLN A 7 -9.56 7.58 29.86
C GLN A 7 -8.67 8.57 29.09
N ARG A 8 -8.57 9.81 29.59
CA ARG A 8 -7.75 10.86 28.97
C ARG A 8 -6.56 11.22 29.86
N VAL A 9 -5.45 11.58 29.21
CA VAL A 9 -4.25 12.13 29.83
C VAL A 9 -3.98 13.51 29.25
N THR A 10 -3.92 14.53 30.11
CA THR A 10 -3.53 15.88 29.70
C THR A 10 -2.03 16.04 29.74
N LEU A 11 -1.41 16.37 28.61
CA LEU A 11 0.00 16.77 28.55
C LEU A 11 0.14 18.20 29.09
N THR A 12 1.05 18.40 30.05
CA THR A 12 1.37 19.73 30.59
C THR A 12 2.86 20.03 30.47
N ASN A 13 3.21 21.31 30.29
CA ASN A 13 4.59 21.75 30.04
C ASN A 13 5.20 21.06 28.81
N ALA A 14 4.46 21.02 27.70
CA ALA A 14 4.85 20.32 26.47
C ALA A 14 6.23 20.76 25.96
N ASP A 15 6.48 22.07 25.97
CA ASP A 15 7.73 22.68 25.48
C ASP A 15 8.93 22.51 26.44
N LYS A 16 8.74 21.87 27.60
CA LYS A 16 9.83 21.68 28.56
C LYS A 16 10.90 20.77 27.95
N VAL A 17 12.11 21.28 27.78
CA VAL A 17 13.27 20.50 27.31
C VAL A 17 13.68 19.49 28.38
N LEU A 18 13.67 18.20 28.02
CA LEU A 18 14.11 17.11 28.88
C LEU A 18 15.50 16.58 28.50
N TYR A 19 15.92 16.71 27.24
CA TYR A 19 17.29 16.43 26.78
C TYR A 19 17.91 17.69 26.19
N PRO A 20 18.69 18.46 26.97
CA PRO A 20 19.26 19.72 26.49
C PRO A 20 20.20 19.58 25.28
N ALA A 21 20.98 18.49 25.20
CA ALA A 21 21.93 18.27 24.11
C ALA A 21 21.28 18.15 22.72
N THR A 22 20.03 17.71 22.66
CA THR A 22 19.27 17.51 21.42
C THR A 22 18.06 18.44 21.30
N GLY A 23 17.81 19.30 22.29
CA GLY A 23 16.60 20.12 22.37
C GLY A 23 15.31 19.33 22.55
N THR A 24 15.37 18.03 22.88
CA THR A 24 14.18 17.16 22.93
C THR A 24 13.28 17.56 24.09
N THR A 25 12.04 17.90 23.76
CA THR A 25 11.00 18.40 24.65
C THR A 25 10.18 17.26 25.26
N LYS A 26 9.36 17.60 26.25
CA LYS A 26 8.41 16.68 26.84
C LYS A 26 7.33 16.24 25.84
N SER A 27 6.96 17.10 24.89
CA SER A 27 6.06 16.73 23.79
C SER A 27 6.67 15.61 22.95
N ASP A 28 7.95 15.73 22.58
CA ASP A 28 8.63 14.69 21.80
C ASP A 28 8.67 13.34 22.54
N ILE A 29 8.85 13.37 23.87
CA ILE A 29 8.81 12.15 24.70
C ILE A 29 7.40 11.56 24.75
N PHE A 30 6.37 12.41 24.79
CA PHE A 30 4.98 11.99 24.73
C PHE A 30 4.66 11.32 23.39
N ASP A 31 5.04 11.96 22.29
CA ASP A 31 4.83 11.46 20.94
C ASP A 31 5.59 10.15 20.70
N TYR A 32 6.82 10.04 21.23
CA TYR A 32 7.57 8.78 21.20
C TYR A 32 6.81 7.65 21.91
N TYR A 33 6.43 7.85 23.18
CA TYR A 33 5.74 6.80 23.95
C TYR A 33 4.36 6.45 23.38
N ALA A 34 3.67 7.40 22.77
CA ALA A 34 2.45 7.14 22.00
C ALA A 34 2.75 6.32 20.74
N GLY A 35 3.80 6.67 19.99
CA GLY A 35 4.20 6.00 18.75
C GLY A 35 4.73 4.58 18.94
N VAL A 36 5.35 4.27 20.09
CA VAL A 36 5.82 2.91 20.41
C VAL A 36 4.83 2.10 21.23
N ALA A 37 3.62 2.62 21.52
CA ALA A 37 2.70 1.96 22.44
C ALA A 37 2.33 0.54 21.98
N GLU A 38 2.07 0.36 20.68
CA GLU A 38 1.69 -0.93 20.09
C GLU A 38 2.74 -2.02 20.34
N VAL A 39 4.03 -1.70 20.16
CA VAL A 39 5.13 -2.65 20.33
C VAL A 39 5.62 -2.74 21.78
N MET A 40 5.60 -1.65 22.54
CA MET A 40 6.11 -1.64 23.91
C MET A 40 5.17 -2.35 24.89
N LEU A 41 3.85 -2.23 24.70
CA LEU A 41 2.86 -2.78 25.63
C LEU A 41 2.98 -4.30 25.77
N GLY A 42 3.31 -5.03 24.70
CA GLY A 42 3.56 -6.47 24.74
C GLY A 42 4.62 -6.86 25.79
N HIS A 43 5.61 -6.00 26.02
CA HIS A 43 6.74 -6.32 26.90
C HIS A 43 6.62 -5.82 28.33
N ILE A 44 5.61 -4.98 28.62
CA ILE A 44 5.39 -4.37 29.95
C ILE A 44 4.03 -4.68 30.56
N ALA A 45 3.02 -5.05 29.76
CA ALA A 45 1.67 -5.32 30.26
C ALA A 45 1.67 -6.44 31.31
N GLY A 46 0.84 -6.25 32.34
CA GLY A 46 0.76 -7.16 33.48
C GLY A 46 1.97 -7.14 34.42
N ARG A 47 3.01 -6.34 34.16
CA ARG A 47 4.20 -6.23 35.02
C ARG A 47 4.11 -4.98 35.92
N PRO A 48 4.63 -5.01 37.17
CA PRO A 48 4.74 -3.80 37.98
C PRO A 48 5.77 -2.84 37.38
N ALA A 49 5.32 -1.66 36.97
CA ALA A 49 6.20 -0.66 36.36
C ALA A 49 6.89 0.21 37.42
N THR A 50 8.21 0.11 37.50
CA THR A 50 9.05 1.06 38.23
C THR A 50 9.45 2.19 37.28
N ARG A 51 9.17 3.43 37.68
CA ARG A 51 9.39 4.61 36.84
C ARG A 51 10.63 5.33 37.32
N LYS A 52 11.54 5.70 36.42
CA LYS A 52 12.61 6.66 36.75
C LYS A 52 12.33 7.97 36.04
N ARG A 53 12.28 9.04 36.83
CA ARG A 53 11.72 10.32 36.41
C ARG A 53 12.78 11.41 36.39
N TRP A 54 12.68 12.26 35.37
CA TRP A 54 13.46 13.49 35.21
C TRP A 54 12.54 14.68 34.94
N PRO A 55 11.78 15.16 35.94
CA PRO A 55 10.79 16.23 35.73
C PRO A 55 11.38 17.55 35.22
N ASN A 56 12.69 17.73 35.39
CA ASN A 56 13.46 18.94 35.04
C ASN A 56 14.60 18.64 34.05
N GLY A 57 14.54 17.51 33.34
CA GLY A 57 15.52 17.11 32.33
C GLY A 57 16.70 16.30 32.86
N VAL A 58 17.45 15.70 31.95
CA VAL A 58 18.49 14.68 32.21
C VAL A 58 19.73 15.20 32.93
N ASP A 59 19.99 16.50 32.87
CA ASP A 59 21.10 17.16 33.59
C ASP A 59 20.77 17.44 35.06
N GLN A 60 19.53 17.19 35.47
CA GLN A 60 19.06 17.36 36.85
C GLN A 60 18.86 16.01 37.55
N PRO A 61 18.82 15.98 38.90
CA PRO A 61 18.65 14.73 39.65
C PRO A 61 17.39 13.97 39.26
N ALA A 62 17.57 12.67 39.01
CA ALA A 62 16.49 11.72 38.77
C ALA A 62 16.02 11.10 40.09
N PHE A 63 14.82 10.51 40.09
CA PHE A 63 14.40 9.61 41.17
C PHE A 63 13.67 8.38 40.64
N PHE A 64 13.86 7.26 41.35
CA PHE A 64 13.13 6.02 41.10
C PHE A 64 11.85 6.00 41.93
N GLU A 65 10.74 5.73 41.27
CA GLU A 65 9.41 5.74 41.87
C GLU A 65 8.73 4.39 41.62
N LYS A 66 8.73 3.56 42.67
CA LYS A 66 7.99 2.29 42.71
C LYS A 66 6.55 2.52 43.13
N GLN A 67 6.38 3.17 44.28
CA GLN A 67 5.09 3.48 44.87
C GLN A 67 4.27 4.40 43.96
N LEU A 68 3.05 3.99 43.66
CA LEU A 68 2.08 4.81 42.96
C LEU A 68 1.58 5.92 43.89
N ALA A 69 1.62 7.17 43.41
CA ALA A 69 1.08 8.30 44.15
C ALA A 69 -0.44 8.17 44.35
N LEU A 70 -0.96 8.66 45.48
CA LEU A 70 -2.41 8.67 45.76
C LEU A 70 -3.21 9.48 44.73
N SER A 71 -2.59 10.49 44.12
CA SER A 71 -3.16 11.31 43.05
C SER A 71 -3.17 10.63 41.68
N ALA A 72 -2.65 9.41 41.56
CA ALA A 72 -2.65 8.69 40.30
C ALA A 72 -4.10 8.42 39.84
N PRO A 73 -4.39 8.57 38.52
CA PRO A 73 -5.75 8.45 38.01
C PRO A 73 -6.41 7.11 38.41
N PRO A 74 -7.69 7.12 38.84
CA PRO A 74 -8.36 5.92 39.35
C PRO A 74 -8.51 4.83 38.28
N TRP A 75 -8.50 5.20 37.00
CA TRP A 75 -8.58 4.27 35.87
C TRP A 75 -7.27 3.50 35.62
N LEU A 76 -6.15 3.93 36.21
CA LEU A 76 -4.86 3.26 36.03
C LEU A 76 -4.82 1.96 36.84
N SER A 77 -4.65 0.84 36.13
CA SER A 77 -4.43 -0.49 36.70
C SER A 77 -3.30 -0.46 37.72
N ARG A 78 -3.49 -1.16 38.85
CA ARG A 78 -2.54 -1.19 39.96
C ARG A 78 -2.64 -2.49 40.74
N ALA A 79 -1.53 -2.90 41.32
CA ALA A 79 -1.48 -4.04 42.22
C ALA A 79 -0.48 -3.78 43.35
N THR A 80 -0.71 -4.40 44.50
CA THR A 80 0.09 -4.21 45.70
C THR A 80 0.94 -5.45 45.94
N VAL A 81 2.23 -5.23 46.18
CA VAL A 81 3.18 -6.28 46.55
C VAL A 81 3.60 -6.08 47.99
N ALA A 82 3.47 -7.12 48.81
CA ALA A 82 4.04 -7.16 50.14
C ALA A 82 5.55 -7.43 50.05
N HIS A 83 6.35 -6.50 50.56
CA HIS A 83 7.79 -6.65 50.73
C HIS A 83 8.12 -6.78 52.23
N ARG A 84 9.34 -7.21 52.55
CA ARG A 84 9.81 -7.33 53.95
C ARG A 84 9.72 -6.01 54.73
N SER A 85 9.84 -4.88 54.04
CA SER A 85 9.85 -3.53 54.62
C SER A 85 8.48 -2.83 54.57
N GLY A 86 7.42 -3.50 54.12
CA GLY A 86 6.09 -2.92 53.95
C GLY A 86 5.47 -3.25 52.60
N THR A 87 4.33 -2.66 52.29
CA THR A 87 3.63 -2.85 51.01
C THR A 87 4.02 -1.77 50.00
N THR A 88 4.02 -2.12 48.72
CA THR A 88 4.20 -1.15 47.63
C THR A 88 3.15 -1.39 46.57
N THR A 89 2.41 -0.34 46.23
CA THR A 89 1.42 -0.37 45.14
C THR A 89 2.08 0.13 43.87
N TYR A 90 2.14 -0.72 42.85
CA TYR A 90 2.74 -0.41 41.55
C TYR A 90 1.66 -0.07 40.53
N PRO A 91 1.92 0.86 39.60
CA PRO A 91 1.12 0.96 38.39
C PRO A 91 1.40 -0.25 37.48
N ILE A 92 0.35 -0.71 36.79
CA ILE A 92 0.43 -1.67 35.69
C ILE A 92 0.11 -0.88 34.43
N ILE A 93 1.01 -0.91 33.45
CA ILE A 93 0.86 -0.16 32.19
C ILE A 93 0.48 -1.16 31.10
N ASP A 94 -0.81 -1.22 30.80
CA ASP A 94 -1.46 -2.19 29.92
C ASP A 94 -2.21 -1.52 28.74
N SER A 95 -2.07 -0.21 28.59
CA SER A 95 -2.77 0.61 27.60
C SER A 95 -1.90 1.76 27.09
N ALA A 96 -2.19 2.23 25.88
CA ALA A 96 -1.53 3.41 25.28
C ALA A 96 -1.73 4.66 26.15
N THR A 97 -2.92 4.82 26.74
CA THR A 97 -3.20 5.90 27.71
C THR A 97 -2.32 5.79 28.96
N GLY A 98 -2.03 4.57 29.43
CA GLY A 98 -1.06 4.34 30.51
C GLY A 98 0.36 4.80 30.13
N LEU A 99 0.82 4.53 28.91
CA LEU A 99 2.11 5.01 28.42
C LEU A 99 2.15 6.53 28.21
N ALA A 100 1.06 7.13 27.72
CA ALA A 100 0.90 8.58 27.67
C ALA A 100 1.02 9.21 29.08
N TRP A 101 0.48 8.54 30.10
CA TRP A 101 0.66 8.96 31.49
C TRP A 101 2.11 8.86 31.96
N ILE A 102 2.85 7.81 31.59
CA ILE A 102 4.30 7.68 31.86
C ILE A 102 5.06 8.89 31.30
N ALA A 103 4.81 9.24 30.04
CA ALA A 103 5.44 10.39 29.40
C ALA A 103 5.06 11.72 30.08
N GLN A 104 3.76 11.90 30.40
CA GLN A 104 3.27 13.07 31.12
C GLN A 104 3.93 13.23 32.51
N GLN A 105 4.32 12.14 33.17
CA GLN A 105 5.06 12.18 34.44
C GLN A 105 6.56 12.48 34.27
N ALA A 106 7.04 12.68 33.03
CA ALA A 106 8.47 12.77 32.68
C ALA A 106 9.26 11.53 33.18
N ALA A 107 8.62 10.36 33.15
CA ALA A 107 9.27 9.09 33.40
C ALA A 107 9.96 8.64 32.11
N LEU A 108 11.25 8.95 32.01
CA LEU A 108 12.03 8.60 30.81
C LEU A 108 12.32 7.10 30.78
N GLU A 109 12.59 6.47 31.93
CA GLU A 109 12.86 5.03 31.98
C GLU A 109 11.71 4.27 32.67
N VAL A 110 11.28 3.18 32.04
CA VAL A 110 10.32 2.20 32.55
C VAL A 110 11.06 0.90 32.80
N HIS A 111 11.03 0.44 34.04
CA HIS A 111 11.69 -0.79 34.47
C HIS A 111 10.67 -1.80 34.95
N VAL A 112 10.78 -3.05 34.50
CA VAL A 112 9.85 -4.15 34.81
C VAL A 112 10.62 -5.40 35.24
N PRO A 113 10.04 -6.25 36.12
CA PRO A 113 10.61 -7.56 36.42
C PRO A 113 10.32 -8.56 35.29
N GLN A 114 10.89 -9.76 35.38
CA GLN A 114 10.68 -10.83 34.40
C GLN A 114 9.42 -11.68 34.64
N TRP A 115 8.66 -11.41 35.70
CA TRP A 115 7.35 -12.00 36.00
C TRP A 115 6.18 -11.03 35.75
N ARG A 116 4.95 -11.55 35.65
CA ARG A 116 3.69 -10.78 35.57
C ARG A 116 2.78 -11.07 36.77
N PHE A 117 1.89 -10.15 37.09
CA PHE A 117 0.82 -10.43 38.05
C PHE A 117 -0.11 -11.53 37.52
N VAL A 118 -0.55 -12.40 38.42
CA VAL A 118 -1.57 -13.41 38.17
C VAL A 118 -2.72 -13.18 39.13
N ALA A 119 -3.95 -13.32 38.64
CA ALA A 119 -5.13 -13.24 39.49
C ALA A 119 -5.26 -14.52 40.31
N GLU A 120 -5.45 -14.38 41.62
CA GLU A 120 -5.76 -15.51 42.47
C GLU A 120 -7.19 -16.01 42.18
N PRO A 121 -7.38 -17.33 41.97
CA PRO A 121 -8.69 -17.92 41.74
C PRO A 121 -9.66 -17.60 42.88
N GLY A 122 -10.85 -17.08 42.54
CA GLY A 122 -11.92 -16.77 43.48
C GLY A 122 -11.89 -15.36 44.06
N SER A 123 -10.73 -14.83 44.47
CA SER A 123 -10.60 -13.46 44.99
C SER A 123 -10.41 -12.42 43.89
N GLY A 124 -9.77 -12.81 42.77
CA GLY A 124 -9.36 -11.89 41.72
C GLY A 124 -8.20 -10.97 42.12
N GLU A 125 -7.61 -11.16 43.31
CA GLU A 125 -6.48 -10.37 43.79
C GLU A 125 -5.23 -10.66 42.96
N LEU A 126 -4.52 -9.60 42.56
CA LEU A 126 -3.32 -9.72 41.72
C LEU A 126 -2.09 -9.99 42.56
N ASN A 127 -1.51 -11.17 42.41
CA ASN A 127 -0.31 -11.62 43.12
C ASN A 127 0.89 -11.78 42.17
N PRO A 128 2.14 -11.62 42.65
CA PRO A 128 3.32 -11.90 41.83
C PRO A 128 3.32 -13.34 41.30
N GLY A 129 3.36 -13.48 39.97
CA GLY A 129 3.39 -14.77 39.28
C GLY A 129 4.79 -15.33 39.02
N PRO A 130 4.88 -16.42 38.24
CA PRO A 130 6.15 -16.94 37.75
C PRO A 130 6.81 -16.00 36.73
N ALA A 131 8.12 -16.16 36.54
CA ALA A 131 8.88 -15.51 35.47
C ALA A 131 8.47 -16.11 34.12
N THR A 132 8.10 -15.25 33.17
CA THR A 132 7.69 -15.62 31.81
C THR A 132 8.82 -15.47 30.80
N ARG A 133 9.94 -14.87 31.22
CA ARG A 133 11.15 -14.70 30.40
C ARG A 133 12.40 -14.66 31.27
N LEU A 134 13.56 -14.85 30.65
CA LEU A 134 14.88 -14.57 31.21
C LEU A 134 15.46 -13.30 30.61
N VAL A 135 16.38 -12.68 31.34
CA VAL A 135 17.23 -11.59 30.84
C VAL A 135 18.69 -11.81 31.24
N PHE A 136 19.60 -11.62 30.29
CA PHE A 136 21.04 -11.51 30.56
C PHE A 136 21.48 -10.09 30.25
N ASP A 137 21.86 -9.35 31.28
CA ASP A 137 22.36 -7.98 31.15
C ASP A 137 23.88 -8.00 31.04
N LEU A 138 24.38 -7.61 29.86
CA LEU A 138 25.79 -7.60 29.50
C LEU A 138 26.34 -6.19 29.73
N ASP A 139 26.99 -6.04 30.87
CA ASP A 139 27.61 -4.78 31.30
C ASP A 139 29.09 -4.75 30.90
N PRO A 140 29.55 -3.76 30.11
CA PRO A 140 30.95 -3.64 29.78
C PRO A 140 31.74 -3.13 30.99
N GLY A 141 32.79 -3.87 31.36
CA GLY A 141 33.84 -3.36 32.22
C GLY A 141 34.67 -2.27 31.55
N GLU A 142 35.60 -1.68 32.30
CA GLU A 142 36.54 -0.70 31.75
C GLU A 142 37.36 -1.31 30.60
N GLY A 143 37.46 -0.58 29.49
CA GLY A 143 38.17 -1.03 28.28
C GLY A 143 37.39 -1.98 27.36
N VAL A 144 36.18 -2.39 27.72
CA VAL A 144 35.35 -3.28 26.89
C VAL A 144 34.57 -2.51 25.84
N MET A 145 34.65 -2.96 24.59
CA MET A 145 34.00 -2.36 23.42
C MET A 145 32.74 -3.12 23.00
N MET A 146 31.90 -2.50 22.17
CA MET A 146 30.65 -3.09 21.68
C MET A 146 30.87 -4.43 20.94
N ALA A 147 31.97 -4.57 20.20
CA ALA A 147 32.30 -5.81 19.50
C ALA A 147 32.46 -7.00 20.47
N GLN A 148 33.09 -6.78 21.64
CA GLN A 148 33.25 -7.81 22.67
C GLN A 148 31.91 -8.14 23.34
N LEU A 149 31.05 -7.14 23.56
CA LEU A 149 29.67 -7.38 24.03
C LEU A 149 28.89 -8.25 23.04
N ALA A 150 29.00 -7.98 21.74
CA ALA A 150 28.34 -8.76 20.70
C ALA A 150 28.89 -10.20 20.62
N GLU A 151 30.18 -10.39 20.82
CA GLU A 151 30.80 -11.72 20.90
C GLU A 151 30.24 -12.53 22.08
N VAL A 152 30.22 -11.94 23.27
CA VAL A 152 29.63 -12.56 24.46
C VAL A 152 28.14 -12.81 24.25
N ALA A 153 27.43 -11.91 23.56
CA ALA A 153 26.02 -12.07 23.27
C ALA A 153 25.71 -13.28 22.37
N ARG A 154 26.53 -13.51 21.33
CA ARG A 154 26.43 -14.71 20.49
C ARG A 154 26.68 -15.98 21.30
N ALA A 155 27.68 -15.96 22.17
CA ALA A 155 27.95 -17.11 23.03
C ALA A 155 26.80 -17.42 24.01
N VAL A 156 26.12 -16.39 24.54
CA VAL A 156 24.89 -16.59 25.33
C VAL A 156 23.77 -17.19 24.48
N ARG A 157 23.55 -16.67 23.27
CA ARG A 157 22.54 -17.19 22.33
C ARG A 157 22.77 -18.66 22.03
N ASP A 158 24.01 -19.03 21.71
CA ASP A 158 24.34 -20.41 21.31
C ASP A 158 24.13 -21.37 22.49
N LEU A 159 24.52 -20.98 23.72
CA LEU A 159 24.24 -21.77 24.93
C LEU A 159 22.75 -21.94 25.23
N LEU A 160 21.92 -20.96 24.91
CA LEU A 160 20.47 -21.03 25.09
C LEU A 160 19.79 -21.83 23.98
N ALA A 161 20.29 -21.72 22.74
CA ALA A 161 19.83 -22.51 21.61
C ALA A 161 20.07 -24.01 21.83
N ASP A 162 21.20 -24.39 22.45
CA ASP A 162 21.50 -25.78 22.82
C ASP A 162 20.45 -26.43 23.75
N ILE A 163 19.72 -25.60 24.51
CA ILE A 163 18.63 -26.05 25.39
C ILE A 163 17.24 -25.71 24.83
N GLY A 164 17.15 -25.41 23.54
CA GLY A 164 15.90 -25.17 22.81
C GLY A 164 15.29 -23.79 23.04
N LEU A 165 16.02 -22.85 23.64
CA LEU A 165 15.51 -21.51 23.94
C LEU A 165 15.97 -20.49 22.89
N VAL A 166 15.04 -19.63 22.47
CA VAL A 166 15.31 -18.52 21.54
C VAL A 166 15.79 -17.29 22.32
N THR A 167 16.73 -16.54 21.76
CA THR A 167 17.27 -15.33 22.38
C THR A 167 17.14 -14.12 21.46
N PHE A 168 16.71 -13.00 22.02
CA PHE A 168 16.51 -11.73 21.33
C PHE A 168 17.45 -10.65 21.88
N PRO A 169 18.28 -10.02 21.02
CA PRO A 169 19.21 -8.99 21.46
C PRO A 169 18.56 -7.60 21.49
N VAL A 170 18.88 -6.86 22.54
CA VAL A 170 18.42 -5.48 22.76
C VAL A 170 19.62 -4.63 23.15
N THR A 171 19.92 -3.59 22.38
CA THR A 171 20.88 -2.59 22.83
C THR A 171 20.32 -1.86 24.04
N SER A 172 21.06 -1.72 25.14
CA SER A 172 20.50 -1.23 26.42
C SER A 172 20.03 0.23 26.40
N GLY A 173 20.39 0.99 25.36
CA GLY A 173 20.32 2.45 25.27
C GLY A 173 21.39 3.15 26.11
N SER A 174 22.31 2.42 26.73
CA SER A 174 23.40 2.99 27.53
C SER A 174 24.76 2.50 27.06
N LYS A 175 25.36 1.52 27.73
CA LYS A 175 26.69 1.00 27.38
C LYS A 175 26.64 -0.47 26.99
N GLY A 176 25.75 -1.24 27.62
CA GLY A 176 25.63 -2.69 27.45
C GLY A 176 24.57 -3.15 26.46
N LEU A 177 24.30 -4.46 26.51
CA LEU A 177 23.26 -5.19 25.78
C LEU A 177 22.39 -5.97 26.77
N HIS A 178 21.11 -6.14 26.49
CA HIS A 178 20.24 -7.10 27.15
C HIS A 178 19.88 -8.22 26.18
N LEU A 179 19.87 -9.45 26.67
CA LEU A 179 19.43 -10.61 25.92
C LEU A 179 18.21 -11.20 26.60
N TYR A 180 17.09 -11.19 25.90
CA TYR A 180 15.84 -11.72 26.43
C TYR A 180 15.53 -13.09 25.84
N THR A 181 14.90 -13.94 26.65
CA THR A 181 14.55 -15.30 26.25
C THR A 181 13.18 -15.65 26.81
N PRO A 182 12.16 -15.92 25.96
CA PRO A 182 10.85 -16.34 26.43
C PRO A 182 10.95 -17.69 27.13
N LEU A 183 10.03 -17.92 28.07
CA LEU A 183 9.84 -19.22 28.71
C LEU A 183 8.42 -19.69 28.39
N ASP A 184 8.32 -20.67 27.47
CA ASP A 184 7.04 -21.26 27.07
C ASP A 184 6.29 -21.85 28.28
N GLU A 185 7.05 -22.42 29.22
CA GLU A 185 6.57 -22.81 30.54
C GLU A 185 7.15 -21.86 31.60
N PRO A 186 6.32 -20.94 32.16
CA PRO A 186 6.78 -20.01 33.17
C PRO A 186 7.35 -20.72 34.41
N VAL A 187 8.50 -20.24 34.89
CA VAL A 187 9.19 -20.83 36.06
C VAL A 187 9.18 -19.87 37.24
N SER A 188 9.35 -20.39 38.46
CA SER A 188 9.52 -19.50 39.62
C SER A 188 10.69 -18.53 39.42
N SER A 189 10.60 -17.30 39.94
CA SER A 189 11.70 -16.31 39.87
C SER A 189 13.03 -16.85 40.43
N ARG A 190 12.95 -17.75 41.44
CA ARG A 190 14.12 -18.46 41.97
C ARG A 190 14.72 -19.43 40.93
N GLY A 191 13.88 -20.20 40.25
CA GLY A 191 14.28 -21.10 39.17
C GLY A 191 14.95 -20.33 38.02
N ALA A 192 14.34 -19.23 37.58
CA ALA A 192 14.90 -18.34 36.56
C ALA A 192 16.30 -17.82 36.95
N THR A 193 16.46 -17.36 38.20
CA THR A 193 17.75 -16.90 38.71
C THR A 193 18.81 -18.01 38.73
N VAL A 194 18.44 -19.23 39.12
CA VAL A 194 19.35 -20.39 39.15
C VAL A 194 19.80 -20.75 37.73
N LEU A 195 18.88 -20.80 36.78
CA LEU A 195 19.18 -21.09 35.38
C LEU A 195 20.11 -20.03 34.78
N ALA A 196 19.76 -18.75 34.91
CA ALA A 196 20.58 -17.65 34.40
C ALA A 196 21.98 -17.64 35.03
N LYS A 197 22.09 -17.93 36.33
CA LYS A 197 23.39 -18.02 37.01
C LYS A 197 24.25 -19.14 36.44
N ARG A 198 23.68 -20.32 36.20
CA ARG A 198 24.41 -21.46 35.62
C ARG A 198 24.92 -21.15 34.22
N VAL A 199 24.10 -20.50 33.39
CA VAL A 199 24.51 -20.05 32.04
C VAL A 199 25.67 -19.06 32.15
N ALA A 200 25.58 -18.05 33.01
CA ALA A 200 26.64 -17.06 33.20
C ALA A 200 27.96 -17.69 33.72
N GLN A 201 27.88 -18.64 34.65
CA GLN A 201 29.05 -19.36 35.17
C GLN A 201 29.69 -20.27 34.12
N ARG A 202 28.89 -20.96 33.31
CA ARG A 202 29.39 -21.78 32.19
C ARG A 202 30.07 -20.91 31.14
N LEU A 203 29.51 -19.73 30.87
CA LEU A 203 30.10 -18.78 29.93
C LEU A 203 31.42 -18.19 30.45
N GLU A 204 31.51 -17.86 31.74
CA GLU A 204 32.76 -17.45 32.38
C GLU A 204 33.84 -18.55 32.31
N GLN A 205 33.47 -19.82 32.44
CA GLN A 205 34.39 -20.94 32.28
C GLN A 205 34.87 -21.11 30.82
N ALA A 206 33.99 -20.90 29.85
CA ALA A 206 34.32 -21.03 28.42
C ALA A 206 35.13 -19.83 27.90
N MET A 207 34.88 -18.63 28.42
CA MET A 207 35.49 -17.37 27.96
C MET A 207 36.09 -16.57 29.13
N PRO A 208 37.01 -17.12 29.94
CA PRO A 208 37.45 -16.51 31.20
C PRO A 208 38.20 -15.19 31.02
N ALA A 209 38.77 -14.94 29.83
CA ALA A 209 39.44 -13.69 29.50
C ALA A 209 38.45 -12.55 29.18
N LEU A 210 37.23 -12.88 28.74
CA LEU A 210 36.24 -11.91 28.26
C LEU A 210 35.02 -11.78 29.17
N VAL A 211 34.74 -12.77 30.02
CA VAL A 211 33.49 -12.83 30.80
C VAL A 211 33.77 -12.93 32.29
N THR A 212 32.92 -12.27 33.08
CA THR A 212 32.82 -12.47 34.53
C THR A 212 31.35 -12.57 34.95
N SER A 213 31.02 -13.55 35.79
CA SER A 213 29.69 -13.66 36.43
C SER A 213 29.70 -13.20 37.89
N THR A 214 30.87 -12.75 38.37
CA THR A 214 31.09 -12.33 39.76
C THR A 214 30.71 -10.87 39.95
N MET A 215 29.94 -10.59 41.00
CA MET A 215 29.41 -9.24 41.28
C MET A 215 30.51 -8.20 41.59
N THR A 216 31.68 -8.65 42.06
CA THR A 216 32.80 -7.79 42.48
C THR A 216 33.31 -6.91 41.35
N LYS A 217 33.16 -5.59 41.49
CA LYS A 217 33.53 -4.61 40.45
C LYS A 217 35.01 -4.64 40.06
N SER A 218 35.92 -4.92 41.00
CA SER A 218 37.36 -4.99 40.72
C SER A 218 37.76 -6.10 39.75
N LEU A 219 36.89 -7.10 39.52
CA LEU A 219 37.13 -8.20 38.58
C LEU A 219 36.61 -7.94 37.16
N ARG A 220 36.07 -6.74 36.90
CA ARG A 220 35.41 -6.41 35.62
C ARG A 220 36.33 -5.74 34.61
N ALA A 221 37.50 -5.24 35.00
CA ALA A 221 38.41 -4.58 34.06
C ALA A 221 38.74 -5.51 32.88
N GLY A 222 38.53 -5.04 31.66
CA GLY A 222 38.71 -5.81 30.42
C GLY A 222 37.68 -6.91 30.15
N LYS A 223 36.65 -7.07 30.98
CA LYS A 223 35.65 -8.17 30.88
C LYS A 223 34.21 -7.67 30.81
N VAL A 224 33.38 -8.41 30.11
CA VAL A 224 31.91 -8.29 30.12
C VAL A 224 31.39 -8.93 31.40
N PHE A 225 30.70 -8.15 32.22
CA PHE A 225 29.96 -8.66 33.36
C PHE A 225 28.58 -9.15 32.89
N VAL A 226 28.29 -10.43 33.10
CA VAL A 226 26.99 -11.03 32.78
C VAL A 226 26.13 -11.00 34.04
N ASP A 227 25.27 -9.99 34.18
CA ASP A 227 24.40 -9.84 35.35
C ASP A 227 23.19 -10.78 35.27
N TRP A 228 23.41 -12.02 35.67
CA TRP A 228 22.36 -13.03 35.84
C TRP A 228 21.34 -12.67 36.94
N SER A 229 21.68 -11.76 37.86
CA SER A 229 20.83 -11.47 39.02
C SER A 229 19.63 -10.60 38.69
N GLN A 230 19.58 -10.02 37.48
CA GLN A 230 18.41 -9.32 36.93
C GLN A 230 17.16 -10.20 36.85
N ASN A 231 17.31 -11.53 36.90
CA ASN A 231 16.22 -12.50 36.96
C ASN A 231 15.62 -12.70 38.36
N SER A 232 16.14 -12.01 39.38
CA SER A 232 15.52 -12.02 40.71
C SER A 232 14.14 -11.37 40.66
N GLY A 233 13.15 -11.97 41.33
CA GLY A 233 11.79 -11.43 41.40
C GLY A 233 11.68 -10.07 42.09
N SER A 234 12.72 -9.64 42.82
CA SER A 234 12.79 -8.33 43.47
C SER A 234 13.49 -7.24 42.65
N LYS A 235 14.07 -7.60 41.48
CA LYS A 235 14.77 -6.67 40.59
C LYS A 235 13.90 -6.29 39.40
N THR A 236 14.23 -5.14 38.82
CA THR A 236 13.59 -4.64 37.61
C THR A 236 14.68 -4.26 36.62
N THR A 237 14.46 -4.57 35.35
CA THR A 237 15.34 -4.23 34.24
C THR A 237 14.63 -3.23 33.35
N ILE A 238 15.38 -2.38 32.63
CA ILE A 238 14.77 -1.47 31.65
C ILE A 238 13.93 -2.29 30.66
N ALA A 239 12.72 -1.84 30.37
CA ALA A 239 11.87 -2.48 29.38
C ALA A 239 12.40 -2.24 27.96
N PRO A 240 12.24 -3.20 27.03
CA PRO A 240 12.41 -2.93 25.61
C PRO A 240 11.59 -1.70 25.18
N TYR A 241 12.13 -0.93 24.24
CA TYR A 241 11.59 0.34 23.75
C TYR A 241 11.53 1.49 24.77
N SER A 242 11.95 1.31 26.02
CA SER A 242 12.04 2.42 26.96
C SER A 242 13.22 3.35 26.65
N LEU A 243 12.99 4.65 26.76
CA LEU A 243 14.05 5.67 26.68
C LEU A 243 15.03 5.53 27.84
N ARG A 244 16.22 6.14 27.69
CA ARG A 244 17.26 6.20 28.71
C ARG A 244 17.54 7.65 29.08
N GLY A 245 17.47 7.95 30.38
CA GLY A 245 17.80 9.28 30.89
C GLY A 245 19.31 9.51 30.90
N ARG A 246 19.85 9.75 29.71
CA ARG A 246 21.25 10.04 29.38
C ARG A 246 21.33 11.39 28.67
N THR A 247 22.54 11.82 28.31
CA THR A 247 22.76 13.07 27.58
C THR A 247 21.97 13.14 26.27
N HIS A 248 21.80 12.01 25.58
CA HIS A 248 21.02 11.88 24.35
C HIS A 248 19.84 10.92 24.58
N PRO A 249 18.71 11.11 23.86
CA PRO A 249 17.50 10.31 24.01
C PRO A 249 17.63 8.94 23.33
N THR A 250 18.53 8.11 23.85
CA THR A 250 18.73 6.73 23.41
C THR A 250 17.70 5.79 24.00
N VAL A 251 17.51 4.63 23.34
CA VAL A 251 16.45 3.67 23.67
C VAL A 251 17.04 2.29 23.95
N ALA A 252 16.40 1.54 24.84
CA ALA A 252 16.59 0.09 24.96
C ALA A 252 16.03 -0.62 23.70
N ALA A 253 16.78 -0.53 22.60
CA ALA A 253 16.27 -0.80 21.26
C ALA A 253 16.54 -2.26 20.82
N PRO A 254 15.50 -3.02 20.43
CA PRO A 254 15.65 -4.35 19.86
C PRO A 254 16.51 -4.36 18.59
N ARG A 255 17.25 -5.45 18.40
CA ARG A 255 18.16 -5.67 17.27
C ARG A 255 17.93 -7.04 16.65
N THR A 256 18.34 -7.18 15.40
CA THR A 256 18.53 -8.48 14.75
C THR A 256 19.92 -9.03 15.06
N TRP A 257 20.10 -10.35 14.93
CA TRP A 257 21.43 -10.97 15.10
C TRP A 257 22.43 -10.52 14.02
N ALA A 258 21.97 -10.25 12.79
CA ALA A 258 22.84 -9.75 11.72
C ALA A 258 23.43 -8.36 12.05
N GLU A 259 22.68 -7.51 12.76
CA GLU A 259 23.21 -6.22 13.22
C GLU A 259 24.28 -6.37 14.29
N LEU A 260 24.29 -7.45 15.06
CA LEU A 260 25.34 -7.71 16.05
C LEU A 260 26.67 -8.10 15.39
N ASP A 261 26.67 -8.42 14.11
CA ASP A 261 27.87 -8.69 13.31
C ASP A 261 28.42 -7.41 12.65
N ASP A 262 27.68 -6.30 12.70
CA ASP A 262 28.12 -5.02 12.15
C ASP A 262 29.14 -4.35 13.10
N PRO A 263 30.38 -4.07 12.66
CA PRO A 263 31.36 -3.35 13.46
C PRO A 263 30.92 -1.92 13.85
N ALA A 264 29.94 -1.35 13.15
CA ALA A 264 29.36 -0.05 13.46
C ALA A 264 28.21 -0.11 14.50
N LEU A 265 27.95 -1.27 15.12
CA LEU A 265 26.91 -1.41 16.14
C LEU A 265 27.05 -0.35 17.24
N ARG A 266 25.98 0.40 17.46
CA ARG A 266 25.87 1.42 18.51
C ARG A 266 24.49 1.42 19.16
N GLN A 267 24.32 2.24 20.19
CA GLN A 267 22.99 2.54 20.73
C GLN A 267 22.18 3.38 19.71
N LEU A 268 20.86 3.25 19.72
CA LEU A 268 19.96 3.99 18.84
C LEU A 268 19.26 5.13 19.58
N SER A 269 19.03 6.25 18.89
CA SER A 269 18.12 7.31 19.34
C SER A 269 16.65 6.95 19.07
N TYR A 270 15.74 7.66 19.73
CA TYR A 270 14.31 7.38 19.67
C TYR A 270 13.68 7.57 18.28
N ASP A 271 14.18 8.53 17.49
CA ASP A 271 13.76 8.77 16.10
C ASP A 271 14.17 7.62 15.15
N GLU A 272 15.37 7.08 15.36
CA GLU A 272 15.82 5.88 14.64
C GLU A 272 14.94 4.69 14.99
N VAL A 273 14.56 4.54 16.26
CA VAL A 273 13.66 3.45 16.70
C VAL A 273 12.27 3.57 16.07
N LEU A 274 11.68 4.77 16.04
CA LEU A 274 10.38 4.98 15.37
C LEU A 274 10.43 4.63 13.88
N THR A 275 11.50 5.06 13.19
CA THR A 275 11.72 4.74 11.77
C THR A 275 11.81 3.23 11.55
N ARG A 276 12.45 2.51 12.47
CA ARG A 276 12.62 1.05 12.39
C ARG A 276 11.32 0.32 12.68
N ILE A 277 10.54 0.74 13.67
CA ILE A 277 9.22 0.14 13.95
C ILE A 277 8.31 0.26 12.72
N ALA A 278 8.29 1.42 12.06
CA ALA A 278 7.50 1.62 10.85
C ALA A 278 7.93 0.71 9.68
N ARG A 279 9.20 0.30 9.64
CA ARG A 279 9.77 -0.56 8.58
C ARG A 279 9.64 -2.05 8.89
N ASP A 280 9.94 -2.44 10.13
CA ASP A 280 10.19 -3.82 10.52
C ASP A 280 9.15 -4.38 11.51
N GLY A 281 8.29 -3.53 12.08
CA GLY A 281 7.38 -3.91 13.17
C GLY A 281 8.10 -4.17 14.50
N ASP A 282 7.54 -5.06 15.32
CA ASP A 282 8.14 -5.48 16.60
C ASP A 282 9.11 -6.65 16.41
N LEU A 283 10.41 -6.39 16.52
CA LEU A 283 11.45 -7.43 16.46
C LEU A 283 11.40 -8.40 17.65
N LEU A 284 10.64 -8.09 18.70
CA LEU A 284 10.46 -8.90 19.89
C LEU A 284 9.05 -9.53 19.97
N GLU A 285 8.25 -9.53 18.91
CA GLU A 285 6.84 -9.99 18.94
C GLU A 285 6.67 -11.35 19.64
N ARG A 286 7.61 -12.26 19.42
CA ARG A 286 7.60 -13.63 19.98
C ARG A 286 8.09 -13.74 21.43
N LEU A 287 8.60 -12.67 22.04
CA LEU A 287 9.15 -12.70 23.40
C LEU A 287 8.06 -12.78 24.47
N ASP A 288 6.90 -12.15 24.22
CA ASP A 288 5.82 -11.99 25.19
C ASP A 288 4.45 -12.22 24.51
N ALA A 289 4.34 -13.23 23.66
CA ALA A 289 3.14 -13.49 22.85
C ALA A 289 1.84 -13.65 23.69
N ASP A 290 1.98 -14.07 24.96
CA ASP A 290 0.90 -14.26 25.93
C ASP A 290 0.58 -13.02 26.79
N ALA A 291 1.19 -11.87 26.49
CA ALA A 291 1.00 -10.66 27.30
C ALA A 291 -0.48 -10.21 27.32
N PRO A 292 -1.02 -9.83 28.51
CA PRO A 292 -2.41 -9.41 28.66
C PRO A 292 -2.61 -7.96 28.21
N VAL A 293 -2.32 -7.67 26.95
CA VAL A 293 -2.59 -6.37 26.34
C VAL A 293 -4.05 -6.36 25.90
N ALA A 294 -4.80 -5.33 26.32
CA ALA A 294 -6.18 -5.19 25.86
C ALA A 294 -6.20 -5.00 24.34
N ASP A 295 -6.83 -5.94 23.64
CA ASP A 295 -7.16 -5.82 22.22
C ASP A 295 -8.66 -5.52 22.03
N ARG A 296 -9.08 -5.40 20.77
CA ARG A 296 -10.47 -5.13 20.37
C ARG A 296 -11.47 -6.20 20.85
N LEU A 297 -11.03 -7.43 21.11
CA LEU A 297 -11.88 -8.54 21.58
C LEU A 297 -11.91 -8.68 23.11
N THR A 298 -11.12 -7.91 23.86
CA THR A 298 -11.09 -7.97 25.33
C THR A 298 -12.49 -7.90 25.95
N ARG A 299 -13.34 -6.98 25.47
CA ARG A 299 -14.72 -6.83 25.97
C ARG A 299 -15.57 -8.06 25.61
N TYR A 300 -15.43 -8.56 24.39
CA TYR A 300 -16.15 -9.74 23.92
C TYR A 300 -15.83 -10.98 24.75
N ARG A 301 -14.53 -11.29 24.92
CA ARG A 301 -14.07 -12.44 25.70
C ARG A 301 -14.55 -12.40 27.15
N ARG A 302 -14.56 -11.22 27.79
CA ARG A 302 -15.01 -11.05 29.18
C ARG A 302 -16.50 -11.35 29.36
N MET A 303 -17.32 -11.20 28.32
CA MET A 303 -18.77 -11.39 28.38
C MET A 303 -19.21 -12.84 28.17
N ARG A 304 -18.29 -13.75 27.80
CA ARG A 304 -18.60 -15.15 27.48
C ARG A 304 -17.82 -16.12 28.38
N ASP A 305 -18.42 -17.29 28.58
CA ASP A 305 -17.80 -18.43 29.24
C ASP A 305 -17.72 -19.59 28.23
N ALA A 306 -16.51 -19.96 27.83
CA ALA A 306 -16.26 -21.00 26.83
C ALA A 306 -16.83 -22.38 27.21
N SER A 307 -17.14 -22.60 28.49
CA SER A 307 -17.79 -23.85 28.95
C SER A 307 -19.32 -23.85 28.78
N LYS A 308 -19.92 -22.69 28.46
CA LYS A 308 -21.38 -22.50 28.46
C LYS A 308 -21.96 -22.01 27.15
N THR A 309 -21.18 -21.39 26.27
CA THR A 309 -21.66 -20.90 24.97
C THR A 309 -20.98 -21.62 23.80
N PRO A 310 -21.72 -21.94 22.71
CA PRO A 310 -21.14 -22.46 21.48
C PRO A 310 -20.47 -21.37 20.61
N GLU A 311 -20.52 -20.11 21.04
CA GLU A 311 -19.89 -18.99 20.32
C GLU A 311 -18.35 -19.15 20.23
N PRO A 312 -17.72 -18.70 19.13
CA PRO A 312 -16.27 -18.73 18.99
C PRO A 312 -15.59 -17.73 19.92
N ILE A 313 -14.65 -18.18 20.76
CA ILE A 313 -13.90 -17.33 21.70
C ILE A 313 -12.40 -17.53 21.46
N PRO A 314 -11.80 -16.88 20.45
CA PRO A 314 -10.38 -17.00 20.19
C PRO A 314 -9.57 -16.38 21.33
N THR A 315 -8.54 -17.09 21.78
CA THR A 315 -7.61 -16.60 22.80
C THR A 315 -6.50 -15.72 22.21
N ALA A 316 -6.17 -15.92 20.93
CA ALA A 316 -5.17 -15.15 20.21
C ALA A 316 -5.67 -13.73 19.89
N LYS A 317 -4.73 -12.79 19.74
CA LYS A 317 -5.03 -11.43 19.28
C LYS A 317 -5.61 -11.47 17.85
N PRO A 318 -6.54 -10.57 17.52
CA PRO A 318 -7.05 -10.43 16.16
C PRO A 318 -5.93 -10.18 15.16
N VAL A 319 -5.92 -10.92 14.06
CA VAL A 319 -5.06 -10.65 12.90
C VAL A 319 -5.88 -9.88 11.88
N THR A 320 -5.34 -8.82 11.32
CA THR A 320 -6.03 -8.01 10.32
C THR A 320 -6.28 -8.83 9.06
N GLY A 321 -7.56 -9.02 8.71
CA GLY A 321 -7.99 -9.59 7.44
C GLY A 321 -8.07 -8.55 6.31
N ASP A 322 -8.76 -8.89 5.22
CA ASP A 322 -8.91 -8.02 4.05
C ASP A 322 -9.76 -6.77 4.33
N GLY A 323 -10.48 -6.74 5.46
CA GLY A 323 -11.23 -5.56 5.91
C GLY A 323 -12.43 -5.24 5.03
N ASN A 324 -13.01 -6.26 4.38
CA ASN A 324 -14.02 -6.10 3.35
C ASN A 324 -15.21 -7.06 3.51
N THR A 325 -15.28 -7.90 4.53
CA THR A 325 -16.43 -8.81 4.74
C THR A 325 -17.53 -8.13 5.56
N PHE A 326 -18.79 -8.42 5.26
CA PHE A 326 -19.90 -8.12 6.16
C PHE A 326 -20.79 -9.34 6.38
N VAL A 327 -21.47 -9.35 7.52
CA VAL A 327 -22.53 -10.31 7.81
C VAL A 327 -23.71 -9.58 8.47
N ILE A 328 -24.91 -10.05 8.17
CA ILE A 328 -26.14 -9.70 8.89
C ILE A 328 -26.72 -10.99 9.46
N GLN A 329 -26.87 -11.05 10.78
CA GLN A 329 -27.45 -12.21 11.47
C GLN A 329 -28.82 -11.85 12.06
N GLU A 330 -29.84 -12.67 11.78
CA GLU A 330 -31.09 -12.65 12.53
C GLU A 330 -30.85 -13.21 13.94
N HIS A 331 -31.09 -12.39 14.96
CA HIS A 331 -30.96 -12.78 16.36
C HIS A 331 -32.31 -12.83 17.04
N HIS A 332 -32.81 -14.05 17.26
CA HIS A 332 -34.04 -14.34 18.00
C HIS A 332 -33.79 -14.32 19.51
N ALA A 333 -33.33 -13.18 20.02
CA ALA A 333 -33.24 -12.90 21.45
C ALA A 333 -34.63 -12.56 22.04
N ARG A 334 -34.67 -12.09 23.30
CA ARG A 334 -35.93 -11.59 23.93
C ARG A 334 -36.70 -10.60 23.05
N ARG A 335 -35.98 -9.80 22.25
CA ARG A 335 -36.54 -9.00 21.17
C ARG A 335 -35.78 -9.35 19.89
N PRO A 336 -36.47 -9.83 18.84
CA PRO A 336 -35.83 -10.09 17.56
C PRO A 336 -35.18 -8.83 17.00
N HIS A 337 -33.96 -8.97 16.49
CA HIS A 337 -33.22 -7.90 15.81
C HIS A 337 -32.22 -8.52 14.81
N TYR A 338 -31.56 -7.66 14.05
CA TYR A 338 -30.54 -8.06 13.09
C TYR A 338 -29.19 -7.51 13.54
N ASP A 339 -28.21 -8.37 13.76
CA ASP A 339 -26.84 -7.95 14.01
C ASP A 339 -26.14 -7.68 12.68
N PHE A 340 -25.93 -6.40 12.38
CA PHE A 340 -25.13 -5.97 11.24
C PHE A 340 -23.67 -5.82 11.66
N ARG A 341 -22.76 -6.48 10.95
CA ARG A 341 -21.36 -6.55 11.33
C ARG A 341 -20.45 -6.32 10.12
N LEU A 342 -19.40 -5.52 10.32
CA LEU A 342 -18.41 -5.17 9.31
C LEU A 342 -17.02 -5.58 9.79
N GLU A 343 -16.29 -6.32 8.96
CA GLU A 343 -14.89 -6.64 9.20
C GLU A 343 -14.04 -5.36 9.16
N ARG A 344 -13.34 -5.05 10.26
CA ARG A 344 -12.41 -3.93 10.37
C ARG A 344 -11.31 -4.24 11.38
N ASP A 345 -10.05 -3.98 11.01
CA ASP A 345 -8.87 -4.13 11.87
C ASP A 345 -8.82 -5.46 12.64
N GLY A 346 -9.15 -6.56 11.95
CA GLY A 346 -9.11 -7.91 12.47
C GLY A 346 -10.33 -8.35 13.30
N VAL A 347 -11.36 -7.51 13.44
CA VAL A 347 -12.59 -7.85 14.16
C VAL A 347 -13.83 -7.50 13.36
N LEU A 348 -14.99 -7.94 13.84
CA LEU A 348 -16.31 -7.56 13.34
C LEU A 348 -16.88 -6.42 14.19
N VAL A 349 -16.80 -5.19 13.70
CA VAL A 349 -17.46 -4.03 14.29
C VAL A 349 -18.97 -4.20 14.10
N SER A 350 -19.73 -4.12 15.20
CA SER A 350 -21.07 -4.71 15.27
C SER A 350 -22.14 -3.73 15.74
N TRP A 351 -23.33 -3.84 15.14
CA TRP A 351 -24.53 -3.10 15.52
C TRP A 351 -25.75 -4.01 15.57
N ALA A 352 -26.50 -3.94 16.66
CA ALA A 352 -27.84 -4.51 16.76
C ALA A 352 -28.87 -3.56 16.13
N VAL A 353 -29.55 -4.00 15.06
CA VAL A 353 -30.48 -3.21 14.25
C VAL A 353 -31.89 -3.84 14.34
N PRO A 354 -32.81 -3.33 15.19
CA PRO A 354 -34.11 -3.97 15.43
C PRO A 354 -35.00 -4.16 14.20
N LYS A 355 -34.86 -3.30 13.19
CA LYS A 355 -35.64 -3.33 11.94
C LYS A 355 -34.80 -3.70 10.71
N ASN A 356 -33.64 -4.32 10.91
CA ASN A 356 -32.62 -4.51 9.88
C ASN A 356 -32.14 -3.18 9.26
N LEU A 357 -31.20 -3.21 8.33
CA LEU A 357 -30.84 -2.03 7.55
C LEU A 357 -32.03 -1.56 6.68
N PRO A 358 -32.21 -0.25 6.48
CA PRO A 358 -33.35 0.28 5.72
C PRO A 358 -33.29 -0.16 4.25
N ASP A 359 -34.45 -0.49 3.70
CA ASP A 359 -34.61 -0.90 2.30
C ASP A 359 -34.76 0.29 1.34
N ASN A 360 -34.98 1.51 1.85
CA ASN A 360 -35.14 2.71 1.06
C ASN A 360 -34.55 3.94 1.76
N THR A 361 -34.44 5.06 1.02
CA THR A 361 -33.77 6.28 1.50
C THR A 361 -34.67 7.20 2.33
N SER A 362 -35.95 6.86 2.48
CA SER A 362 -36.94 7.72 3.17
C SER A 362 -37.03 7.44 4.66
N VAL A 363 -36.40 6.36 5.14
CA VAL A 363 -36.47 5.90 6.53
C VAL A 363 -35.08 5.68 7.11
N ASN A 364 -34.94 5.99 8.39
CA ASN A 364 -33.74 5.71 9.17
C ASN A 364 -34.07 4.63 10.20
N HIS A 365 -33.20 3.65 10.34
CA HIS A 365 -33.33 2.62 11.35
C HIS A 365 -32.34 2.86 12.49
N LEU A 366 -32.78 2.60 13.72
CA LEU A 366 -31.91 2.65 14.89
C LEU A 366 -30.93 1.47 14.81
N ALA A 367 -29.64 1.74 15.02
CA ALA A 367 -28.59 0.75 15.14
C ALA A 367 -27.88 0.97 16.48
N ILE A 368 -27.73 -0.06 17.30
CA ILE A 368 -27.07 0.01 18.60
C ILE A 368 -25.71 -0.65 18.50
N HIS A 369 -24.63 0.12 18.64
CA HIS A 369 -23.27 -0.39 18.58
C HIS A 369 -22.99 -1.31 19.77
N THR A 370 -22.58 -2.54 19.47
CA THR A 370 -22.25 -3.56 20.47
C THR A 370 -20.73 -3.69 20.60
N GLU A 371 -20.24 -4.68 21.35
CA GLU A 371 -18.83 -5.04 21.34
C GLU A 371 -18.36 -5.59 19.99
N ASP A 372 -17.07 -5.46 19.70
CA ASP A 372 -16.48 -6.09 18.51
C ASP A 372 -16.49 -7.61 18.66
N HIS A 373 -16.74 -8.32 17.57
CA HIS A 373 -16.80 -9.79 17.55
C HIS A 373 -15.60 -10.39 16.79
N PRO A 374 -15.21 -11.64 17.07
CA PRO A 374 -14.14 -12.29 16.34
C PRO A 374 -14.54 -12.57 14.87
N LEU A 375 -13.58 -12.65 13.94
CA LEU A 375 -13.89 -12.89 12.52
C LEU A 375 -14.56 -14.23 12.29
N GLU A 376 -14.24 -15.25 13.09
CA GLU A 376 -14.88 -16.57 13.05
C GLU A 376 -16.40 -16.47 13.28
N TYR A 377 -16.85 -15.43 14.00
CA TYR A 377 -18.27 -15.18 14.25
C TYR A 377 -19.06 -14.84 12.97
N ALA A 378 -18.38 -14.42 11.89
CA ALA A 378 -19.03 -14.10 10.62
C ALA A 378 -19.75 -15.30 9.99
N THR A 379 -19.31 -16.51 10.33
CA THR A 379 -19.87 -17.78 9.83
C THR A 379 -20.68 -18.53 10.89
N PHE A 380 -20.84 -17.96 12.08
CA PHE A 380 -21.53 -18.61 13.20
C PHE A 380 -23.06 -18.59 13.00
N GLU A 381 -23.66 -19.77 13.12
CA GLU A 381 -25.10 -19.98 13.30
C GLU A 381 -25.31 -20.96 14.46
N GLY A 382 -26.28 -20.69 15.34
CA GLY A 382 -26.46 -21.53 16.52
C GLY A 382 -27.48 -21.02 17.52
N ALA A 383 -27.71 -21.80 18.57
CA ALA A 383 -28.54 -21.41 19.71
C ALA A 383 -27.66 -21.10 20.92
N ILE A 384 -27.68 -19.85 21.37
CA ILE A 384 -26.98 -19.41 22.59
C ILE A 384 -27.88 -19.75 23.80
N PRO A 385 -27.38 -20.54 24.78
CA PRO A 385 -28.20 -21.04 25.89
C PRO A 385 -28.86 -19.94 26.74
N SER A 386 -30.03 -20.25 27.29
CA SER A 386 -30.74 -19.38 28.22
C SER A 386 -29.89 -19.06 29.46
N GLY A 387 -29.78 -17.78 29.81
CA GLY A 387 -28.98 -17.29 30.95
C GLY A 387 -27.63 -16.71 30.54
N GLU A 388 -27.12 -17.07 29.35
CA GLU A 388 -25.89 -16.51 28.79
C GLU A 388 -26.15 -15.14 28.13
N TYR A 389 -25.09 -14.35 27.97
CA TYR A 389 -25.14 -13.07 27.27
C TYR A 389 -25.49 -13.31 25.79
N GLY A 390 -26.50 -12.61 25.27
CA GLY A 390 -26.96 -12.84 23.89
C GLY A 390 -27.82 -14.10 23.70
N ALA A 391 -28.37 -14.70 24.77
CA ALA A 391 -29.25 -15.86 24.66
C ALA A 391 -30.33 -15.72 23.57
N GLY A 392 -30.44 -16.73 22.71
CA GLY A 392 -31.31 -16.71 21.53
C GLY A 392 -30.73 -17.51 20.36
N LYS A 393 -31.53 -17.68 19.30
CA LYS A 393 -31.09 -18.33 18.06
C LYS A 393 -30.48 -17.28 17.12
N VAL A 394 -29.31 -17.55 16.58
CA VAL A 394 -28.57 -16.73 15.61
C VAL A 394 -28.56 -17.45 14.27
N ILE A 395 -28.99 -16.77 13.20
CA ILE A 395 -29.08 -17.30 11.84
C ILE A 395 -28.48 -16.25 10.89
N ILE A 396 -27.68 -16.65 9.91
CA ILE A 396 -27.15 -15.72 8.90
C ILE A 396 -28.29 -15.35 7.95
N TRP A 397 -28.65 -14.07 7.96
CA TRP A 397 -29.64 -13.52 7.06
C TRP A 397 -29.03 -13.18 5.71
N ASP A 398 -27.87 -12.53 5.71
CA ASP A 398 -27.09 -12.23 4.51
C ASP A 398 -25.61 -12.10 4.87
N SER A 399 -24.75 -12.31 3.88
CA SER A 399 -23.32 -12.12 4.00
C SER A 399 -22.73 -11.74 2.64
N GLY A 400 -21.58 -11.09 2.66
CA GLY A 400 -20.93 -10.69 1.42
C GLY A 400 -19.73 -9.80 1.68
N THR A 401 -19.42 -8.97 0.69
CA THR A 401 -18.31 -8.01 0.79
C THR A 401 -18.82 -6.57 0.83
N TYR A 402 -17.98 -5.64 1.25
CA TYR A 402 -18.29 -4.22 1.23
C TYR A 402 -17.08 -3.39 0.81
N ASP A 403 -17.35 -2.27 0.13
CA ASP A 403 -16.35 -1.21 -0.06
C ASP A 403 -16.48 -0.18 1.06
N THR A 404 -15.35 0.22 1.63
CA THR A 404 -15.32 1.33 2.60
C THR A 404 -15.19 2.66 1.86
N GLU A 405 -16.14 3.56 2.04
CA GLU A 405 -15.98 4.98 1.65
C GLU A 405 -15.45 5.81 2.79
N LYS A 406 -16.00 5.60 3.98
CA LYS A 406 -15.62 6.28 5.22
C LYS A 406 -15.79 5.32 6.38
N PHE A 407 -14.81 5.24 7.27
CA PHE A 407 -14.93 4.44 8.47
C PHE A 407 -14.24 5.18 9.61
N HIS A 408 -15.01 6.04 10.28
CA HIS A 408 -14.60 6.63 11.53
C HIS A 408 -15.52 6.09 12.60
N ASP A 409 -15.06 5.16 13.41
CA ASP A 409 -15.76 4.63 14.58
C ASP A 409 -15.38 5.40 15.86
N ASP A 410 -15.08 6.70 15.71
CA ASP A 410 -14.71 7.59 16.81
C ASP A 410 -15.81 7.68 17.90
N PRO A 411 -15.44 7.66 19.19
CA PRO A 411 -16.41 7.71 20.29
C PRO A 411 -17.18 9.03 20.46
N HIS A 412 -16.96 10.05 19.62
CA HIS A 412 -17.70 11.32 19.65
C HIS A 412 -18.38 11.67 18.34
N THR A 413 -17.75 11.35 17.22
CA THR A 413 -18.14 11.80 15.87
C THR A 413 -18.25 10.65 14.87
N GLY A 414 -18.49 9.44 15.37
CA GLY A 414 -18.53 8.23 14.57
C GLY A 414 -19.45 8.32 13.34
N GLU A 415 -18.89 8.05 12.16
CA GLU A 415 -19.57 7.97 10.88
C GLU A 415 -18.91 6.89 10.02
N VAL A 416 -19.71 5.89 9.64
CA VAL A 416 -19.30 4.78 8.77
C VAL A 416 -20.16 4.81 7.52
N ILE A 417 -19.53 4.91 6.35
CA ILE A 417 -20.17 4.88 5.03
C ILE A 417 -19.56 3.73 4.24
N VAL A 418 -20.42 2.78 3.89
CA VAL A 418 -20.04 1.54 3.21
C VAL A 418 -20.98 1.25 2.06
N ASN A 419 -20.45 0.58 1.04
CA ASN A 419 -21.26 0.04 -0.05
C ASN A 419 -21.28 -1.49 0.06
N LEU A 420 -22.44 -2.06 0.36
CA LEU A 420 -22.61 -3.50 0.61
C LEU A 420 -22.88 -4.26 -0.69
N HIS A 421 -22.28 -5.45 -0.78
CA HIS A 421 -22.41 -6.42 -1.88
C HIS A 421 -22.81 -7.79 -1.32
N GLY A 422 -24.08 -7.94 -0.95
CA GLY A 422 -24.68 -9.20 -0.47
C GLY A 422 -25.64 -9.82 -1.46
N GLY A 423 -26.13 -11.01 -1.12
CA GLY A 423 -27.14 -11.72 -1.90
C GLY A 423 -28.56 -11.18 -1.69
N ARG A 424 -28.85 -10.62 -0.50
CA ARG A 424 -30.17 -10.07 -0.14
C ARG A 424 -30.14 -8.55 0.01
N ILE A 425 -29.05 -7.98 0.52
CA ILE A 425 -28.86 -6.55 0.68
C ILE A 425 -27.70 -6.04 -0.15
N SER A 426 -27.92 -4.91 -0.80
CA SER A 426 -26.88 -4.22 -1.55
C SER A 426 -27.10 -2.72 -1.61
N GLY A 427 -26.01 -1.96 -1.78
CA GLY A 427 -26.01 -0.52 -1.95
C GLY A 427 -25.34 0.25 -0.83
N ARG A 428 -25.42 1.58 -0.90
CA ARG A 428 -24.71 2.48 0.01
C ARG A 428 -25.48 2.73 1.31
N TYR A 429 -24.80 2.56 2.43
CA TYR A 429 -25.33 2.75 3.77
C TYR A 429 -24.42 3.67 4.57
N ALA A 430 -25.04 4.60 5.31
CA ALA A 430 -24.39 5.39 6.32
C ALA A 430 -24.88 4.95 7.70
N LEU A 431 -23.95 4.65 8.61
CA LEU A 431 -24.18 4.56 10.05
C LEU A 431 -23.65 5.87 10.65
N ILE A 432 -24.53 6.64 11.28
CA ILE A 432 -24.17 7.92 11.90
C ILE A 432 -24.41 7.83 13.40
N ARG A 433 -23.36 8.05 14.19
CA ARG A 433 -23.46 8.05 15.66
C ARG A 433 -24.24 9.27 16.12
N THR A 434 -25.25 9.04 16.94
CA THR A 434 -26.11 10.12 17.46
C THR A 434 -25.77 10.43 18.91
N ASN A 435 -25.64 9.41 19.76
CA ASN A 435 -25.27 9.56 21.16
C ASN A 435 -24.83 8.23 21.76
N GLY A 436 -23.63 8.17 22.33
CA GLY A 436 -23.11 6.94 22.96
C GLY A 436 -23.18 5.74 21.99
N ASP A 437 -23.76 4.64 22.43
CA ASP A 437 -23.94 3.44 21.61
C ASP A 437 -25.03 3.55 20.53
N ARG A 438 -25.77 4.67 20.44
CA ARG A 438 -26.87 4.84 19.49
C ARG A 438 -26.41 5.43 18.17
N TRP A 439 -26.71 4.70 17.09
CA TRP A 439 -26.45 5.07 15.71
C TRP A 439 -27.75 5.07 14.89
N LEU A 440 -27.73 5.79 13.78
CA LEU A 440 -28.75 5.73 12.75
C LEU A 440 -28.17 5.07 11.52
N ALA A 441 -28.77 3.97 11.09
CA ALA A 441 -28.55 3.37 9.79
C ALA A 441 -29.47 4.07 8.78
N HIS A 442 -28.87 4.62 7.74
CA HIS A 442 -29.55 5.30 6.65
C HIS A 442 -29.08 4.70 5.32
N ARG A 443 -30.02 4.30 4.47
CA ARG A 443 -29.68 3.95 3.09
C ARG A 443 -29.44 5.25 2.36
N LEU A 444 -28.20 5.49 1.97
CA LEU A 444 -27.90 6.66 1.15
C LEU A 444 -28.54 6.46 -0.21
N LYS A 445 -28.98 7.56 -0.82
CA LYS A 445 -29.14 7.55 -2.27
C LYS A 445 -27.81 7.10 -2.83
N ASN A 446 -27.85 6.05 -3.65
CA ASN A 446 -26.67 5.65 -4.37
C ASN A 446 -26.12 6.91 -5.03
N GLN A 447 -24.81 7.11 -5.00
CA GLN A 447 -24.19 8.06 -5.91
C GLN A 447 -24.48 7.68 -7.38
N LYS A 448 -25.24 6.60 -7.64
CA LYS A 448 -25.87 6.29 -8.92
C LYS A 448 -26.97 7.27 -9.37
N ASP A 449 -27.46 8.17 -8.50
CA ASP A 449 -28.18 9.39 -8.96
C ASP A 449 -27.21 10.56 -9.27
N GLN A 450 -25.90 10.37 -9.09
CA GLN A 450 -24.88 11.18 -9.74
C GLN A 450 -23.73 10.32 -10.26
N LYS A 451 -24.05 9.76 -11.44
CA LYS A 451 -23.30 8.89 -12.35
C LYS A 451 -23.69 7.42 -12.19
N VAL A 452 -24.85 7.10 -12.77
CA VAL A 452 -24.94 6.00 -13.74
C VAL A 452 -23.58 5.89 -14.44
N PHE A 453 -23.05 4.67 -14.56
CA PHE A 453 -21.93 4.43 -15.47
C PHE A 453 -22.49 4.70 -16.88
N GLU A 454 -22.48 5.98 -17.25
CA GLU A 454 -23.01 6.46 -18.51
C GLU A 454 -21.91 6.20 -19.53
N PHE A 455 -22.02 5.07 -20.22
CA PHE A 455 -21.14 4.76 -21.34
C PHE A 455 -21.05 5.96 -22.31
N ASP A 456 -22.17 6.66 -22.49
CA ASP A 456 -22.27 7.83 -23.34
C ASP A 456 -21.53 9.09 -22.85
N ASN A 457 -21.07 9.10 -21.60
CA ASN A 457 -20.22 10.17 -21.05
C ASN A 457 -18.74 9.80 -21.03
N LEU A 458 -18.37 8.57 -21.41
CA LEU A 458 -16.98 8.15 -21.42
C LEU A 458 -16.23 8.68 -22.65
N ALA A 459 -14.98 9.04 -22.40
CA ALA A 459 -13.96 9.32 -23.40
C ALA A 459 -12.68 8.56 -23.02
N PRO A 460 -11.88 8.09 -24.00
CA PRO A 460 -10.65 7.36 -23.71
C PRO A 460 -9.66 8.14 -22.84
N MET A 461 -8.96 7.44 -21.95
CA MET A 461 -7.79 7.96 -21.24
C MET A 461 -6.61 8.08 -22.21
N LEU A 462 -5.80 9.14 -22.07
CA LEU A 462 -4.74 9.47 -23.03
C LEU A 462 -3.34 9.39 -22.39
N ALA A 463 -2.39 8.84 -23.14
CA ALA A 463 -0.99 8.76 -22.72
C ALA A 463 -0.22 10.08 -22.95
N THR A 464 0.69 10.40 -22.05
CA THR A 464 1.68 11.48 -22.19
C THR A 464 2.85 11.00 -23.03
N HIS A 465 3.40 11.85 -23.90
CA HIS A 465 4.63 11.50 -24.64
C HIS A 465 5.83 11.52 -23.70
N GLY A 466 6.70 10.52 -23.78
CA GLY A 466 7.90 10.41 -22.95
C GLY A 466 8.67 9.13 -23.21
N THR A 467 9.77 8.92 -22.49
CA THR A 467 10.67 7.78 -22.70
C THR A 467 10.39 6.63 -21.74
N VAL A 468 10.28 5.40 -22.24
CA VAL A 468 10.01 4.22 -21.40
C VAL A 468 11.27 3.49 -20.94
N ALA A 469 12.42 3.70 -21.56
CA ALA A 469 13.62 2.89 -21.36
C ALA A 469 14.11 2.77 -19.89
N GLY A 470 13.89 3.81 -19.07
CA GLY A 470 14.27 3.83 -17.65
C GLY A 470 13.21 3.28 -16.68
N LEU A 471 12.03 2.91 -17.17
CA LEU A 471 10.92 2.48 -16.33
C LEU A 471 11.07 1.02 -15.90
N LYS A 472 10.65 0.72 -14.67
CA LYS A 472 10.81 -0.59 -14.01
C LYS A 472 9.52 -1.40 -14.00
N ALA A 473 9.63 -2.70 -14.30
CA ALA A 473 8.51 -3.63 -14.39
C ALA A 473 7.75 -3.78 -13.05
N SER A 474 8.38 -3.53 -11.90
CA SER A 474 7.73 -3.54 -10.58
C SER A 474 6.66 -2.45 -10.42
N GLN A 475 6.78 -1.32 -11.13
CA GLN A 475 5.84 -0.19 -11.05
C GLN A 475 5.04 -0.01 -12.35
N TRP A 476 5.55 -0.49 -13.48
CA TRP A 476 4.97 -0.27 -14.81
C TRP A 476 4.66 -1.59 -15.51
N ALA A 477 3.54 -1.61 -16.20
CA ALA A 477 3.21 -2.61 -17.20
C ALA A 477 3.49 -2.01 -18.59
N PHE A 478 4.01 -2.84 -19.50
CA PHE A 478 4.37 -2.41 -20.84
C PHE A 478 3.47 -3.09 -21.85
N GLU A 479 2.77 -2.27 -22.61
CA GLU A 479 1.98 -2.67 -23.77
C GLU A 479 2.73 -2.22 -25.02
N GLY A 480 2.55 -2.88 -26.17
CA GLY A 480 2.92 -2.30 -27.45
C GLY A 480 2.30 -0.92 -27.72
N LYS A 481 2.46 -0.41 -28.93
CA LYS A 481 1.69 0.71 -29.44
C LYS A 481 1.22 0.32 -30.82
N TRP A 482 -0.08 0.39 -31.00
CA TRP A 482 -0.80 -0.07 -32.18
C TRP A 482 -1.37 1.15 -32.89
N ASP A 483 -1.30 1.11 -34.21
CA ASP A 483 -1.84 2.14 -35.07
C ASP A 483 -3.23 1.68 -35.56
N GLY A 484 -4.27 2.42 -35.16
CA GLY A 484 -5.65 2.07 -35.43
C GLY A 484 -6.63 3.18 -35.02
N TYR A 485 -7.88 2.80 -34.82
CA TYR A 485 -8.90 3.70 -34.27
C TYR A 485 -9.30 3.27 -32.86
N ARG A 486 -9.00 4.14 -31.89
CA ARG A 486 -9.40 3.99 -30.49
C ARG A 486 -10.92 3.88 -30.34
N LEU A 487 -11.39 2.82 -29.69
CA LEU A 487 -12.79 2.57 -29.39
C LEU A 487 -13.00 2.27 -27.90
N LEU A 488 -14.10 2.81 -27.36
CA LEU A 488 -14.76 2.24 -26.19
C LEU A 488 -15.89 1.34 -26.68
N VAL A 489 -15.99 0.15 -26.11
CA VAL A 489 -16.97 -0.87 -26.50
C VAL A 489 -17.80 -1.21 -25.26
N GLU A 490 -19.10 -1.04 -25.36
CA GLU A 490 -20.04 -1.63 -24.40
C GLU A 490 -20.62 -2.89 -25.04
N ALA A 491 -20.46 -4.02 -24.36
CA ALA A 491 -21.14 -5.26 -24.66
C ALA A 491 -22.08 -5.55 -23.49
N ASP A 492 -23.39 -5.51 -23.72
CA ASP A 492 -24.42 -5.68 -22.71
C ASP A 492 -25.35 -6.82 -23.16
N HIS A 493 -25.13 -8.00 -22.59
CA HIS A 493 -25.93 -9.20 -22.82
C HIS A 493 -26.19 -9.50 -24.31
N GLY A 494 -25.14 -9.47 -25.14
CA GLY A 494 -25.22 -9.76 -26.57
C GLY A 494 -25.37 -8.52 -27.46
N ALA A 495 -25.75 -7.37 -26.91
CA ALA A 495 -25.83 -6.11 -27.65
C ALA A 495 -24.50 -5.35 -27.60
N VAL A 496 -24.12 -4.69 -28.70
CA VAL A 496 -22.89 -3.87 -28.78
C VAL A 496 -23.20 -2.41 -29.04
N ARG A 497 -22.53 -1.50 -28.30
CA ARG A 497 -22.44 -0.06 -28.60
C ARG A 497 -20.99 0.37 -28.65
N LEU A 498 -20.64 1.25 -29.60
CA LEU A 498 -19.26 1.67 -29.86
C LEU A 498 -19.13 3.18 -29.84
N ARG A 499 -18.12 3.68 -29.11
CA ARG A 499 -17.79 5.11 -29.07
C ARG A 499 -16.37 5.34 -29.53
N SER A 500 -16.23 6.25 -30.49
CA SER A 500 -14.92 6.72 -30.96
C SER A 500 -14.21 7.58 -29.92
N ARG A 501 -12.92 7.85 -30.14
CA ARG A 501 -12.13 8.77 -29.31
C ARG A 501 -12.78 10.14 -29.06
N SER A 502 -13.51 10.67 -30.02
CA SER A 502 -14.20 11.97 -29.88
C SER A 502 -15.58 11.86 -29.23
N GLY A 503 -15.98 10.67 -28.77
CA GLY A 503 -17.29 10.41 -28.17
C GLY A 503 -18.45 10.23 -29.16
N ARG A 504 -18.16 10.17 -30.47
CA ARG A 504 -19.20 9.88 -31.48
C ARG A 504 -19.59 8.40 -31.43
N ASP A 505 -20.89 8.11 -31.47
CA ASP A 505 -21.41 6.76 -31.73
C ASP A 505 -20.98 6.30 -33.13
N VAL A 506 -20.26 5.18 -33.16
CA VAL A 506 -19.75 4.58 -34.39
C VAL A 506 -20.18 3.12 -34.53
N THR A 507 -21.22 2.70 -33.80
CA THR A 507 -21.71 1.32 -33.77
C THR A 507 -22.00 0.78 -35.17
N ALA A 508 -22.69 1.56 -36.01
CA ALA A 508 -23.00 1.17 -37.39
C ALA A 508 -21.77 1.05 -38.32
N ALA A 509 -20.63 1.65 -37.95
CA ALA A 509 -19.41 1.65 -38.76
C ALA A 509 -18.55 0.37 -38.58
N TYR A 510 -18.90 -0.49 -37.62
CA TYR A 510 -18.19 -1.74 -37.32
C TYR A 510 -19.16 -2.90 -37.09
N PRO A 511 -19.96 -3.28 -38.10
CA PRO A 511 -20.88 -4.41 -37.96
C PRO A 511 -20.18 -5.73 -37.59
N GLN A 512 -18.90 -5.88 -37.94
CA GLN A 512 -18.09 -7.05 -37.62
C GLN A 512 -17.88 -7.25 -36.11
N LEU A 513 -18.01 -6.20 -35.29
CA LEU A 513 -17.83 -6.29 -33.84
C LEU A 513 -19.10 -6.74 -33.09
N ARG A 514 -20.21 -7.05 -33.78
CA ARG A 514 -21.39 -7.65 -33.14
C ARG A 514 -21.10 -9.04 -32.58
N ALA A 515 -20.33 -9.84 -33.31
CA ALA A 515 -19.92 -11.18 -32.87
C ALA A 515 -19.14 -11.16 -31.54
N LEU A 516 -18.42 -10.07 -31.25
CA LEU A 516 -17.73 -9.89 -29.97
C LEU A 516 -18.72 -9.83 -28.81
N ALA A 517 -19.84 -9.11 -28.96
CA ALA A 517 -20.84 -9.01 -27.89
C ALA A 517 -21.67 -10.29 -27.74
N GLU A 518 -21.93 -11.00 -28.84
CA GLU A 518 -22.61 -12.31 -28.81
C GLU A 518 -21.83 -13.35 -27.99
N ASP A 519 -20.50 -13.38 -28.13
CA ASP A 519 -19.63 -14.24 -27.33
C ASP A 519 -19.55 -13.80 -25.86
N LEU A 520 -19.83 -12.52 -25.58
CA LEU A 520 -19.93 -11.94 -24.23
C LEU A 520 -21.38 -11.83 -23.73
N ALA A 521 -22.31 -12.64 -24.26
CA ALA A 521 -23.73 -12.48 -23.97
C ALA A 521 -24.13 -12.75 -22.51
N ASP A 522 -23.31 -13.45 -21.74
CA ASP A 522 -23.54 -13.66 -20.30
C ASP A 522 -23.06 -12.48 -19.44
N HIS A 523 -22.48 -11.45 -20.05
CA HIS A 523 -21.84 -10.34 -19.35
C HIS A 523 -22.35 -8.97 -19.80
N HIS A 524 -22.20 -8.00 -18.89
CA HIS A 524 -22.22 -6.58 -19.22
C HIS A 524 -20.84 -5.98 -18.93
N VAL A 525 -20.10 -5.65 -19.99
CA VAL A 525 -18.76 -5.08 -19.91
C VAL A 525 -18.61 -3.79 -20.70
N VAL A 526 -17.70 -2.94 -20.22
CA VAL A 526 -17.18 -1.82 -21.00
C VAL A 526 -15.66 -1.93 -21.14
N LEU A 527 -15.21 -2.02 -22.38
CA LEU A 527 -13.83 -2.26 -22.78
C LEU A 527 -13.23 -0.99 -23.41
N ASP A 528 -11.93 -0.79 -23.20
CA ASP A 528 -11.13 0.20 -23.93
C ASP A 528 -10.08 -0.54 -24.76
N GLY A 529 -9.99 -0.21 -26.04
CA GLY A 529 -9.19 -0.95 -27.00
C GLY A 529 -8.95 -0.22 -28.32
N GLU A 530 -8.22 -0.84 -29.21
CA GLU A 530 -7.94 -0.32 -30.55
C GLU A 530 -8.62 -1.20 -31.60
N ALA A 531 -9.41 -0.60 -32.49
CA ALA A 531 -9.80 -1.25 -33.72
C ALA A 531 -8.62 -1.21 -34.70
N VAL A 532 -8.23 -2.36 -35.24
CA VAL A 532 -7.03 -2.52 -36.08
C VAL A 532 -7.32 -3.29 -37.36
N VAL A 533 -6.58 -2.97 -38.41
CA VAL A 533 -6.47 -3.77 -39.64
C VAL A 533 -5.01 -4.15 -39.77
N LEU A 534 -4.74 -5.44 -39.92
CA LEU A 534 -3.38 -5.97 -40.00
C LEU A 534 -2.86 -5.88 -41.44
N ASP A 535 -1.57 -5.59 -41.59
CA ASP A 535 -0.86 -5.74 -42.86
C ASP A 535 -0.49 -7.20 -43.14
N SER A 536 0.21 -7.45 -44.24
CA SER A 536 0.67 -8.78 -44.63
C SER A 536 1.67 -9.42 -43.66
N SER A 537 2.23 -8.65 -42.73
CA SER A 537 3.15 -9.12 -41.69
C SER A 537 2.44 -9.35 -40.35
N GLY A 538 1.12 -9.15 -40.29
CA GLY A 538 0.33 -9.28 -39.06
C GLY A 538 0.45 -8.07 -38.12
N VAL A 539 0.96 -6.93 -38.60
CA VAL A 539 1.12 -5.71 -37.79
C VAL A 539 -0.03 -4.74 -38.07
N PRO A 540 -0.64 -4.11 -37.04
CA PRO A 540 -1.62 -3.06 -37.23
C PRO A 540 -1.09 -1.93 -38.12
N SER A 541 -1.85 -1.59 -39.15
CA SER A 541 -1.48 -0.56 -40.12
C SER A 541 -2.55 0.53 -40.22
N PHE A 542 -2.15 1.76 -39.94
CA PHE A 542 -3.02 2.92 -40.04
C PHE A 542 -3.51 3.15 -41.48
N SER A 543 -2.65 2.97 -42.49
CA SER A 543 -3.03 3.18 -43.89
C SER A 543 -4.01 2.11 -44.38
N GLN A 544 -3.87 0.86 -43.91
CA GLN A 544 -4.84 -0.20 -44.20
C GLN A 544 -6.19 0.08 -43.52
N MET A 545 -6.18 0.54 -42.27
CA MET A 545 -7.39 0.95 -41.56
C MET A 545 -8.09 2.14 -42.25
N GLN A 546 -7.33 3.15 -42.69
CA GLN A 546 -7.86 4.32 -43.36
C GLN A 546 -8.49 3.97 -44.72
N ASN A 547 -7.88 3.04 -45.46
CA ASN A 547 -8.33 2.61 -46.78
C ASN A 547 -9.22 1.36 -46.76
N ARG A 548 -9.76 0.99 -45.60
CA ARG A 548 -10.53 -0.25 -45.45
C ARG A 548 -11.76 -0.27 -46.36
N GLY A 549 -11.96 -1.40 -47.04
CA GLY A 549 -13.19 -1.70 -47.77
C GLY A 549 -14.24 -2.35 -46.86
N ARG A 550 -15.40 -2.72 -47.43
CA ARG A 550 -16.47 -3.41 -46.69
C ARG A 550 -16.05 -4.79 -46.20
N ASP A 551 -15.25 -5.50 -46.99
CA ASP A 551 -14.81 -6.87 -46.72
C ASP A 551 -13.48 -6.93 -45.94
N THR A 552 -12.90 -5.78 -45.59
CA THR A 552 -11.65 -5.74 -44.82
C THR A 552 -11.92 -6.22 -43.39
N ARG A 553 -11.18 -7.25 -42.96
CA ARG A 553 -11.24 -7.77 -41.60
C ARG A 553 -10.71 -6.73 -40.61
N VAL A 554 -11.54 -6.40 -39.63
CA VAL A 554 -11.21 -5.48 -38.53
C VAL A 554 -11.23 -6.27 -37.24
N GLU A 555 -10.18 -6.12 -36.44
CA GLU A 555 -10.08 -6.73 -35.12
C GLU A 555 -10.18 -5.66 -34.03
N PHE A 556 -10.66 -6.04 -32.85
CA PHE A 556 -10.63 -5.18 -31.67
C PHE A 556 -9.67 -5.76 -30.65
N TRP A 557 -8.57 -5.06 -30.39
CA TRP A 557 -7.56 -5.45 -29.42
C TRP A 557 -7.79 -4.68 -28.13
N ALA A 558 -8.34 -5.35 -27.11
CA ALA A 558 -8.68 -4.75 -25.82
C ALA A 558 -7.46 -4.66 -24.91
N PHE A 559 -7.34 -3.56 -24.16
CA PHE A 559 -6.24 -3.36 -23.21
C PHE A 559 -6.68 -2.73 -21.87
N ASP A 560 -7.97 -2.44 -21.67
CA ASP A 560 -8.52 -2.04 -20.37
C ASP A 560 -9.99 -2.48 -20.21
N LEU A 561 -10.42 -2.65 -18.96
CA LEU A 561 -11.78 -3.04 -18.57
C LEU A 561 -12.31 -2.00 -17.58
N LEU A 562 -13.36 -1.28 -17.97
CA LEU A 562 -13.90 -0.11 -17.27
C LEU A 562 -15.16 -0.43 -16.46
N TYR A 563 -15.86 -1.50 -16.83
CA TYR A 563 -17.05 -2.00 -16.16
C TYR A 563 -17.17 -3.50 -16.39
N LEU A 564 -17.62 -4.24 -15.37
CA LEU A 564 -17.92 -5.66 -15.43
C LEU A 564 -19.08 -5.97 -14.48
N ASP A 565 -20.18 -6.49 -15.03
CA ASP A 565 -21.30 -7.11 -14.31
C ASP A 565 -21.76 -6.36 -13.05
N GLY A 566 -22.17 -5.10 -13.23
CA GLY A 566 -22.65 -4.26 -12.11
C GLY A 566 -21.58 -3.40 -11.45
N ARG A 567 -20.29 -3.67 -11.70
CA ARG A 567 -19.16 -3.01 -11.04
C ARG A 567 -18.40 -2.07 -11.97
N ALA A 568 -18.40 -0.77 -11.65
CA ALA A 568 -17.54 0.20 -12.31
C ALA A 568 -16.08 0.08 -11.81
N LEU A 569 -15.14 0.04 -12.74
CA LEU A 569 -13.71 -0.21 -12.47
C LEU A 569 -12.83 1.02 -12.63
N LEU A 570 -13.39 2.21 -12.90
CA LEU A 570 -12.63 3.45 -13.09
C LEU A 570 -11.70 3.75 -11.89
N GLY A 571 -12.18 3.44 -10.68
CA GLY A 571 -11.44 3.62 -9.42
C GLY A 571 -10.44 2.51 -9.09
N THR A 572 -10.50 1.37 -9.77
CA THR A 572 -9.68 0.19 -9.54
C THR A 572 -8.28 0.39 -10.15
N ARG A 573 -7.23 -0.19 -9.54
CA ARG A 573 -5.84 -0.08 -10.03
C ARG A 573 -5.67 -0.86 -11.34
N TYR A 574 -4.80 -0.39 -12.23
CA TYR A 574 -4.58 -1.01 -13.54
C TYR A 574 -4.20 -2.49 -13.42
N GLN A 575 -3.38 -2.86 -12.45
CA GLN A 575 -3.00 -4.27 -12.24
C GLN A 575 -4.21 -5.18 -12.01
N ASP A 576 -5.19 -4.74 -11.24
CA ASP A 576 -6.38 -5.52 -10.93
C ASP A 576 -7.36 -5.54 -12.12
N ARG A 577 -7.54 -4.40 -12.81
CA ARG A 577 -8.34 -4.33 -14.05
C ARG A 577 -7.77 -5.24 -15.14
N ARG A 578 -6.44 -5.26 -15.27
CA ARG A 578 -5.74 -6.11 -16.24
C ARG A 578 -5.94 -7.59 -15.95
N LYS A 579 -5.85 -8.01 -14.68
CA LYS A 579 -6.11 -9.39 -14.28
C LYS A 579 -7.54 -9.83 -14.61
N LEU A 580 -8.54 -8.98 -14.35
CA LEU A 580 -9.93 -9.24 -14.72
C LEU A 580 -10.12 -9.35 -16.24
N LEU A 581 -9.50 -8.45 -17.00
CA LEU A 581 -9.52 -8.46 -18.46
C LEU A 581 -8.91 -9.75 -19.04
N GLU A 582 -7.79 -10.22 -18.47
CA GLU A 582 -7.15 -11.49 -18.87
C GLU A 582 -8.02 -12.70 -18.53
N THR A 583 -8.68 -12.72 -17.36
CA THR A 583 -9.65 -13.77 -17.03
C THR A 583 -10.80 -13.81 -18.04
N LEU A 584 -11.34 -12.65 -18.40
CA LEU A 584 -12.42 -12.56 -19.40
C LEU A 584 -11.95 -13.07 -20.76
N ALA A 585 -10.76 -12.67 -21.21
CA ALA A 585 -10.17 -13.13 -22.47
C ALA A 585 -9.90 -14.64 -22.49
N ASN A 586 -9.48 -15.23 -21.37
CA ASN A 586 -9.23 -16.68 -21.30
C ASN A 586 -10.53 -17.51 -21.34
N ALA A 587 -11.66 -16.92 -20.97
CA ALA A 587 -12.96 -17.56 -20.97
C ALA A 587 -13.76 -17.34 -22.28
N THR A 588 -13.31 -16.43 -23.15
CA THR A 588 -14.06 -15.92 -24.30
C THR A 588 -13.14 -15.81 -25.52
N SER A 589 -13.65 -15.32 -26.64
CA SER A 589 -12.91 -14.98 -27.86
C SER A 589 -12.32 -13.57 -27.85
N LEU A 590 -12.47 -12.82 -26.74
CA LEU A 590 -12.00 -11.45 -26.62
C LEU A 590 -10.46 -11.39 -26.81
N THR A 591 -10.02 -10.65 -27.82
CA THR A 591 -8.58 -10.50 -28.10
C THR A 591 -7.96 -9.47 -27.16
N VAL A 592 -7.12 -9.95 -26.24
CA VAL A 592 -6.33 -9.11 -25.31
C VAL A 592 -4.85 -9.37 -25.56
N PRO A 593 -4.12 -8.47 -26.23
CA PRO A 593 -2.68 -8.61 -26.42
C PRO A 593 -1.94 -8.74 -25.09
N GLU A 594 -0.93 -9.60 -25.05
CA GLU A 594 -0.09 -9.82 -23.87
C GLU A 594 0.75 -8.58 -23.53
N LEU A 595 1.14 -8.49 -22.25
CA LEU A 595 2.11 -7.49 -21.81
C LEU A 595 3.51 -7.86 -22.31
N LEU A 596 4.29 -6.84 -22.69
CA LEU A 596 5.69 -7.00 -23.06
C LEU A 596 6.53 -7.32 -21.80
N PRO A 597 7.44 -8.31 -21.88
CA PRO A 597 8.22 -8.73 -20.73
C PRO A 597 9.38 -7.76 -20.43
N GLY A 598 9.81 -7.78 -19.16
CA GLY A 598 11.01 -7.06 -18.69
C GLY A 598 10.79 -5.59 -18.35
N ASP A 599 11.90 -4.91 -18.03
CA ASP A 599 11.93 -3.47 -17.81
C ASP A 599 11.76 -2.71 -19.14
N GLY A 600 11.56 -1.39 -19.06
CA GLY A 600 11.12 -0.59 -20.20
C GLY A 600 12.03 -0.65 -21.43
N ALA A 601 13.36 -0.73 -21.26
CA ALA A 601 14.28 -0.91 -22.39
C ALA A 601 14.09 -2.26 -23.11
N GLN A 602 13.88 -3.34 -22.35
CA GLN A 602 13.63 -4.68 -22.90
C GLN A 602 12.27 -4.73 -23.59
N ALA A 603 11.23 -4.18 -22.97
CA ALA A 603 9.91 -4.07 -23.58
C ALA A 603 9.95 -3.26 -24.89
N PHE A 604 10.70 -2.16 -24.92
CA PHE A 604 10.89 -1.34 -26.13
C PHE A 604 11.59 -2.13 -27.25
N ALA A 605 12.67 -2.85 -26.93
CA ALA A 605 13.34 -3.72 -27.91
C ALA A 605 12.42 -4.85 -28.42
N CYS A 606 11.62 -5.43 -27.54
CA CYS A 606 10.65 -6.47 -27.88
C CYS A 606 9.57 -5.94 -28.82
N SER A 607 9.00 -4.77 -28.54
CA SER A 607 8.06 -4.09 -29.44
C SER A 607 8.67 -3.84 -30.83
N ARG A 608 9.93 -3.39 -30.90
CA ARG A 608 10.64 -3.17 -32.16
C ARG A 608 10.80 -4.44 -32.98
N LYS A 609 11.08 -5.58 -32.32
CA LYS A 609 11.22 -6.89 -32.98
C LYS A 609 9.91 -7.37 -33.60
N HIS A 610 8.77 -7.03 -32.97
CA HIS A 610 7.44 -7.33 -33.51
C HIS A 610 6.98 -6.35 -34.60
N GLY A 611 7.81 -5.36 -34.97
CA GLY A 611 7.46 -4.36 -35.98
C GLY A 611 6.40 -3.36 -35.52
N TRP A 612 6.04 -3.34 -34.24
CA TRP A 612 5.04 -2.43 -33.68
C TRP A 612 5.55 -0.98 -33.68
N GLU A 613 4.65 -0.01 -33.52
CA GLU A 613 4.99 1.42 -33.63
C GLU A 613 5.80 1.92 -32.42
N GLY A 614 5.62 1.30 -31.25
CA GLY A 614 6.16 1.77 -29.99
C GLY A 614 5.68 0.98 -28.78
N VAL A 615 5.71 1.61 -27.61
CA VAL A 615 5.26 1.05 -26.32
C VAL A 615 4.36 2.08 -25.62
N ILE A 616 3.32 1.59 -24.95
CA ILE A 616 2.58 2.35 -23.94
C ILE A 616 2.91 1.73 -22.58
N ALA A 617 3.61 2.48 -21.72
CA ALA A 617 3.83 2.11 -20.34
C ALA A 617 2.69 2.64 -19.47
N LYS A 618 2.06 1.77 -18.67
CA LYS A 618 0.98 2.11 -17.74
C LYS A 618 1.41 1.80 -16.31
N ARG A 619 1.27 2.75 -15.38
CA ARG A 619 1.55 2.49 -13.95
C ARG A 619 0.59 1.44 -13.41
N ARG A 620 1.12 0.41 -12.74
CA ARG A 620 0.36 -0.71 -12.16
C ARG A 620 -0.67 -0.27 -11.12
N ASP A 621 -0.34 0.76 -10.35
CA ASP A 621 -1.20 1.34 -9.29
C ASP A 621 -2.19 2.42 -9.79
N SER A 622 -2.21 2.71 -11.11
CA SER A 622 -3.00 3.83 -11.63
C SER A 622 -4.48 3.52 -11.86
N ARG A 623 -5.34 4.49 -11.52
CA ARG A 623 -6.77 4.51 -11.86
C ARG A 623 -7.01 4.92 -13.31
N TYR A 624 -8.15 4.54 -13.88
CA TYR A 624 -8.55 5.02 -15.20
C TYR A 624 -9.19 6.41 -15.10
N GLN A 625 -8.76 7.35 -15.94
CA GLN A 625 -9.22 8.74 -15.92
C GLN A 625 -9.82 9.11 -17.28
N PRO A 626 -11.15 8.95 -17.46
CA PRO A 626 -11.80 9.21 -18.75
C PRO A 626 -11.52 10.62 -19.28
N GLY A 627 -11.19 10.73 -20.56
CA GLY A 627 -10.95 11.99 -21.27
C GLY A 627 -9.69 12.76 -20.86
N ARG A 628 -8.89 12.25 -19.92
CA ARG A 628 -7.69 12.95 -19.43
C ARG A 628 -6.40 12.38 -20.01
N ARG A 629 -5.47 13.28 -20.32
CA ARG A 629 -4.07 12.93 -20.55
C ARG A 629 -3.34 12.86 -19.21
N CYS A 630 -2.69 11.73 -18.93
CA CYS A 630 -2.12 11.47 -17.61
C CYS A 630 -0.66 11.04 -17.70
N ALA A 631 0.14 11.43 -16.71
CA ALA A 631 1.54 11.01 -16.58
C ALA A 631 1.68 9.52 -16.23
N SER A 632 0.61 8.89 -15.72
CA SER A 632 0.56 7.46 -15.40
C SER A 632 0.51 6.56 -16.63
N TRP A 633 0.25 7.11 -17.82
CA TRP A 633 0.37 6.43 -19.10
C TRP A 633 1.40 7.17 -19.95
N VAL A 634 2.49 6.52 -20.33
CA VAL A 634 3.57 7.09 -21.13
C VAL A 634 3.62 6.38 -22.47
N LYS A 635 3.52 7.12 -23.56
CA LYS A 635 3.70 6.58 -24.92
C LYS A 635 5.08 6.96 -25.44
N ASP A 636 5.76 5.96 -25.98
CA ASP A 636 7.08 6.10 -26.59
C ASP A 636 7.05 5.39 -27.93
N LYS A 637 7.44 6.09 -29.01
CA LYS A 637 7.43 5.54 -30.37
C LYS A 637 8.85 5.21 -30.78
N HIS A 638 9.04 4.13 -31.54
CA HIS A 638 10.35 3.83 -32.12
C HIS A 638 10.81 4.88 -33.13
N TRP A 639 9.85 5.60 -33.70
CA TRP A 639 10.03 6.58 -34.76
C TRP A 639 9.05 7.72 -34.59
N ASN A 640 9.52 8.93 -34.87
CA ASN A 640 8.74 10.15 -34.79
C ASN A 640 7.94 10.35 -36.07
N THR A 641 6.92 11.21 -36.00
CA THR A 641 6.12 11.64 -37.15
C THR A 641 6.16 13.15 -37.24
N GLN A 642 6.14 13.69 -38.45
CA GLN A 642 6.18 15.13 -38.71
C GLN A 642 5.26 15.46 -39.88
N GLU A 643 4.39 16.46 -39.71
CA GLU A 643 3.69 17.10 -40.82
C GLU A 643 4.68 17.95 -41.65
N VAL A 644 4.63 17.84 -42.97
CA VAL A 644 5.53 18.54 -43.89
C VAL A 644 4.76 19.09 -45.08
N VAL A 645 5.22 20.19 -45.66
CA VAL A 645 4.69 20.72 -46.91
C VAL A 645 5.53 20.21 -48.08
N ILE A 646 4.87 19.78 -49.15
CA ILE A 646 5.55 19.35 -50.38
C ILE A 646 5.94 20.60 -51.18
N GLY A 647 7.25 20.80 -51.38
CA GLY A 647 7.80 21.92 -52.16
C GLY A 647 8.27 21.53 -53.56
N GLY A 648 8.36 20.23 -53.85
CA GLY A 648 8.73 19.74 -55.18
C GLY A 648 8.82 18.22 -55.22
N TRP A 649 9.07 17.69 -56.41
CA TRP A 649 9.29 16.26 -56.62
C TRP A 649 10.43 16.03 -57.62
N ARG A 650 11.02 14.83 -57.57
CA ARG A 650 12.10 14.40 -58.46
C ARG A 650 11.71 13.09 -59.13
N ALA A 651 12.01 12.94 -60.42
CA ALA A 651 11.78 11.70 -61.16
C ALA A 651 12.64 10.54 -60.63
N GLY A 652 12.12 9.32 -60.72
CA GLY A 652 12.88 8.11 -60.38
C GLY A 652 14.01 7.82 -61.37
N GLU A 653 15.06 7.13 -60.92
CA GLU A 653 16.15 6.62 -61.77
C GLU A 653 15.92 5.12 -62.09
N GLY A 654 16.34 4.64 -63.26
CA GLY A 654 16.20 3.22 -63.67
C GLY A 654 14.78 2.83 -64.09
N GLY A 655 14.30 1.64 -63.71
CA GLY A 655 12.97 1.09 -64.06
C GLY A 655 11.75 1.88 -63.51
N ARG A 656 11.99 3.03 -62.87
CA ARG A 656 10.97 3.97 -62.34
C ARG A 656 11.01 5.33 -63.04
N SER A 657 11.60 5.41 -64.24
CA SER A 657 11.87 6.66 -64.97
C SER A 657 10.62 7.45 -65.39
N SER A 658 9.42 6.84 -65.38
CA SER A 658 8.17 7.48 -65.81
C SER A 658 7.37 8.16 -64.68
N GLY A 659 7.80 8.06 -63.42
CA GLY A 659 7.03 8.48 -62.24
C GLY A 659 7.80 9.33 -61.21
N VAL A 660 7.12 9.71 -60.13
CA VAL A 660 7.71 10.39 -58.98
C VAL A 660 8.64 9.42 -58.25
N GLY A 661 9.91 9.79 -58.07
CA GLY A 661 10.91 8.98 -57.34
C GLY A 661 11.06 9.39 -55.88
N SER A 662 10.98 10.70 -55.60
CA SER A 662 10.99 11.23 -54.24
C SER A 662 10.35 12.61 -54.17
N LEU A 663 9.78 12.96 -53.02
CA LEU A 663 9.23 14.28 -52.72
C LEU A 663 10.24 15.10 -51.92
N LEU A 664 10.27 16.41 -52.16
CA LEU A 664 11.00 17.38 -51.35
C LEU A 664 10.06 17.99 -50.32
N MET A 665 10.49 17.93 -49.07
CA MET A 665 9.69 18.32 -47.91
C MET A 665 10.22 19.61 -47.32
N GLY A 666 9.35 20.44 -46.77
CA GLY A 666 9.76 21.60 -45.99
C GLY A 666 8.77 21.98 -44.89
N ILE A 667 9.27 22.73 -43.91
CA ILE A 667 8.49 23.33 -42.84
C ILE A 667 8.31 24.82 -43.16
N PRO A 668 7.09 25.38 -43.14
CA PRO A 668 6.88 26.81 -43.34
C PRO A 668 7.68 27.66 -42.35
N GLY A 669 8.36 28.68 -42.86
CA GLY A 669 9.11 29.64 -42.05
C GLY A 669 9.19 31.03 -42.70
N PRO A 670 9.90 31.98 -42.07
CA PRO A 670 10.12 33.30 -42.64
C PRO A 670 10.88 33.20 -43.98
N GLY A 671 10.27 33.68 -45.07
CA GLY A 671 10.89 33.71 -46.39
C GLY A 671 10.62 32.48 -47.28
N GLY A 672 9.92 31.44 -46.78
CA GLY A 672 9.57 30.25 -47.57
C GLY A 672 9.59 28.97 -46.75
N LEU A 673 9.61 27.83 -47.43
CA LEU A 673 9.77 26.51 -46.81
C LEU A 673 11.22 26.27 -46.41
N GLN A 674 11.46 25.97 -45.14
CA GLN A 674 12.74 25.45 -44.65
C GLN A 674 12.88 23.99 -45.09
N PHE A 675 13.89 23.69 -45.90
CA PHE A 675 14.05 22.35 -46.49
C PHE A 675 14.33 21.27 -45.44
N ALA A 676 13.40 20.31 -45.32
CA ALA A 676 13.42 19.22 -44.32
C ALA A 676 13.98 17.89 -44.88
N GLY A 677 14.40 17.86 -46.15
CA GLY A 677 14.96 16.69 -46.81
C GLY A 677 14.03 16.06 -47.85
N ARG A 678 14.35 14.83 -48.26
CA ARG A 678 13.59 14.09 -49.30
C ARG A 678 13.02 12.80 -48.76
N VAL A 679 11.81 12.44 -49.21
CA VAL A 679 11.18 11.17 -48.90
C VAL A 679 10.87 10.40 -50.19
N GLY A 680 11.42 9.18 -50.29
CA GLY A 680 11.18 8.24 -51.40
C GLY A 680 10.87 6.82 -50.94
N THR A 681 11.01 6.54 -49.65
CA THR A 681 10.72 5.24 -49.02
C THR A 681 9.28 5.22 -48.51
N GLY A 682 8.57 4.11 -48.67
CA GLY A 682 7.17 3.96 -48.19
C GLY A 682 6.09 4.40 -49.18
N LEU A 683 6.46 4.69 -50.43
CA LEU A 683 5.53 5.02 -51.52
C LEU A 683 5.27 3.79 -52.39
N SER A 684 4.01 3.38 -52.53
CA SER A 684 3.59 2.35 -53.50
C SER A 684 3.48 2.92 -54.92
N GLU A 685 3.53 2.07 -55.94
CA GLU A 685 3.40 2.50 -57.34
C GLU A 685 2.08 3.23 -57.62
N ARG A 686 0.99 2.79 -56.97
CA ARG A 686 -0.32 3.43 -57.07
C ARG A 686 -0.34 4.82 -56.45
N GLU A 687 0.32 5.02 -55.32
CA GLU A 687 0.44 6.33 -54.67
C GLU A 687 1.31 7.27 -55.48
N LEU A 688 2.39 6.78 -56.10
CA LEU A 688 3.25 7.59 -56.98
C LEU A 688 2.49 8.11 -58.21
N ALA A 689 1.63 7.28 -58.81
CA ALA A 689 0.78 7.69 -59.92
C ALA A 689 -0.23 8.78 -59.49
N ASN A 690 -0.89 8.58 -58.34
CA ASN A 690 -1.85 9.53 -57.80
C ASN A 690 -1.19 10.87 -57.42
N LEU A 691 -0.04 10.83 -56.75
CA LEU A 691 0.75 12.02 -56.40
C LEU A 691 1.16 12.81 -57.64
N LYS A 692 1.52 12.14 -58.74
CA LYS A 692 1.87 12.82 -60.00
C LYS A 692 0.69 13.61 -60.57
N GLU A 693 -0.51 13.02 -60.56
CA GLU A 693 -1.73 13.71 -61.00
C GLU A 693 -2.10 14.88 -60.09
N MET A 694 -1.97 14.73 -58.78
CA MET A 694 -2.27 15.81 -57.81
C MET A 694 -1.26 16.95 -57.83
N LEU A 695 0.01 16.67 -58.14
CA LEU A 695 1.09 17.67 -58.16
C LEU A 695 1.16 18.43 -59.48
N ALA A 696 0.70 17.85 -60.60
CA ALA A 696 0.77 18.47 -61.92
C ALA A 696 0.11 19.86 -62.01
N PRO A 697 -1.09 20.11 -61.43
CA PRO A 697 -1.71 21.43 -61.43
C PRO A 697 -0.98 22.48 -60.58
N LEU A 698 -0.06 22.04 -59.72
CA LEU A 698 0.65 22.89 -58.78
C LEU A 698 2.04 23.28 -59.26
N HIS A 699 2.46 22.88 -60.46
CA HIS A 699 3.78 23.23 -61.01
C HIS A 699 4.04 24.74 -61.00
N THR A 700 5.29 25.10 -60.70
CA THR A 700 5.75 26.49 -60.65
C THR A 700 7.23 26.56 -61.01
N ASP A 701 7.65 27.68 -61.60
CA ASP A 701 9.07 27.97 -61.88
C ASP A 701 9.76 28.64 -60.67
N GLU A 702 8.98 29.13 -59.71
CA GLU A 702 9.47 29.74 -58.47
C GLU A 702 9.70 28.69 -57.38
N SER A 703 10.90 28.67 -56.78
CA SER A 703 11.21 27.80 -55.64
C SER A 703 10.38 28.23 -54.42
N PRO A 704 9.65 27.31 -53.77
CA PRO A 704 8.94 27.62 -52.53
C PRO A 704 9.86 27.61 -51.30
N PHE A 705 11.13 27.23 -51.44
CA PHE A 705 12.10 27.16 -50.34
C PHE A 705 12.71 28.53 -50.03
N ASP A 706 12.94 28.80 -48.75
CA ASP A 706 13.48 30.06 -48.22
C ASP A 706 14.93 30.33 -48.65
N VAL A 707 15.70 29.26 -48.86
CA VAL A 707 17.05 29.29 -49.42
C VAL A 707 17.17 28.36 -50.63
N PRO A 708 18.06 28.66 -51.59
CA PRO A 708 18.35 27.76 -52.70
C PRO A 708 18.73 26.36 -52.21
N LEU A 709 18.08 25.34 -52.77
CA LEU A 709 18.36 23.95 -52.42
C LEU A 709 19.81 23.57 -52.71
N PRO A 710 20.44 22.67 -51.91
CA PRO A 710 21.76 22.14 -52.22
C PRO A 710 21.80 21.54 -53.63
N ALA A 711 22.92 21.68 -54.36
CA ALA A 711 23.03 21.26 -55.77
C ALA A 711 22.61 19.79 -56.03
N ARG A 712 22.82 18.90 -55.05
CA ARG A 712 22.42 17.48 -55.11
C ARG A 712 20.89 17.28 -55.05
N ASP A 713 20.18 18.18 -54.40
CA ASP A 713 18.74 18.14 -54.21
C ASP A 713 17.99 18.96 -55.27
N ALA A 714 18.63 19.98 -55.84
CA ALA A 714 18.09 20.78 -56.94
C ALA A 714 18.15 20.08 -58.31
N LYS A 715 19.01 19.06 -58.48
CA LYS A 715 19.18 18.39 -59.78
C LYS A 715 17.93 17.58 -60.17
N GLY A 716 17.30 17.96 -61.29
CA GLY A 716 16.15 17.24 -61.87
C GLY A 716 14.86 17.38 -61.06
N ILE A 717 14.72 18.50 -60.34
CA ILE A 717 13.53 18.83 -59.56
C ILE A 717 12.45 19.45 -60.43
N THR A 718 11.19 19.19 -60.09
CA THR A 718 10.04 19.98 -60.50
C THR A 718 9.43 20.62 -59.25
N TYR A 719 9.44 21.95 -59.18
CA TYR A 719 8.86 22.68 -58.05
C TYR A 719 7.34 22.69 -58.12
N VAL A 720 6.71 22.72 -56.95
CA VAL A 720 5.26 22.89 -56.82
C VAL A 720 4.92 23.99 -55.84
N LYS A 721 3.77 24.64 -56.03
CA LYS A 721 3.21 25.56 -55.05
C LYS A 721 3.04 24.83 -53.71
N PRO A 722 3.44 25.45 -52.57
CA PRO A 722 3.49 24.79 -51.26
C PRO A 722 2.08 24.67 -50.65
N ALA A 723 1.23 23.88 -51.30
CA ALA A 723 -0.21 23.78 -51.01
C ALA A 723 -0.62 22.46 -50.34
N LEU A 724 0.21 21.41 -50.48
CA LEU A 724 -0.12 20.07 -49.99
C LEU A 724 0.68 19.74 -48.74
N VAL A 725 -0.04 19.33 -47.69
CA VAL A 725 0.54 18.80 -46.46
C VAL A 725 0.60 17.27 -46.54
N ALA A 726 1.68 16.71 -46.03
CA ALA A 726 1.88 15.28 -45.88
C ALA A 726 2.37 14.95 -44.47
N GLU A 727 2.25 13.68 -44.08
CA GLU A 727 2.88 13.16 -42.87
C GLU A 727 3.99 12.20 -43.25
N VAL A 728 5.14 12.32 -42.57
CA VAL A 728 6.27 11.40 -42.72
C VAL A 728 6.71 10.87 -41.37
N ARG A 729 7.17 9.62 -41.36
CA ARG A 729 7.84 9.00 -40.22
C ARG A 729 9.34 9.17 -40.36
N TYR A 730 10.02 9.54 -39.29
CA TYR A 730 11.47 9.78 -39.29
C TYR A 730 12.09 9.30 -37.97
N SER A 731 13.41 9.12 -37.93
CA SER A 731 14.10 8.79 -36.68
C SER A 731 14.27 10.04 -35.83
N GLU A 732 15.08 10.98 -36.30
CA GLU A 732 15.48 12.19 -35.56
C GLU A 732 15.74 13.35 -36.53
N TRP A 733 15.74 14.56 -35.99
CA TRP A 733 16.16 15.75 -36.71
C TRP A 733 17.70 15.85 -36.72
N THR A 734 18.27 16.21 -37.87
CA THR A 734 19.69 16.61 -37.93
C THR A 734 19.87 18.05 -37.41
N PRO A 735 21.09 18.43 -37.01
CA PRO A 735 21.39 19.81 -36.61
C PRO A 735 21.02 20.85 -37.68
N GLU A 736 21.09 20.48 -38.96
CA GLU A 736 20.76 21.31 -40.12
C GLU A 736 19.25 21.31 -40.45
N GLY A 737 18.41 20.74 -39.58
CA GLY A 737 16.95 20.74 -39.75
C GLY A 737 16.45 19.74 -40.80
N ARG A 738 17.10 18.58 -40.97
CA ARG A 738 16.64 17.52 -41.88
C ARG A 738 16.03 16.35 -41.12
N LEU A 739 15.03 15.69 -41.72
CA LEU A 739 14.45 14.46 -41.21
C LEU A 739 15.29 13.25 -41.63
N ARG A 740 15.86 12.54 -40.66
CA ARG A 740 16.68 11.34 -40.90
C ARG A 740 15.80 10.10 -41.04
N GLN A 741 16.15 9.22 -41.98
CA GLN A 741 15.43 7.95 -42.25
C GLN A 741 13.92 8.18 -42.49
N SER A 742 13.57 9.21 -43.25
CA SER A 742 12.17 9.55 -43.54
C SER A 742 11.49 8.50 -44.41
N SER A 743 10.27 8.13 -44.04
CA SER A 743 9.37 7.26 -44.79
C SER A 743 7.98 7.89 -44.90
N TRP A 744 7.36 7.74 -46.06
CA TRP A 744 6.07 8.31 -46.39
C TRP A 744 4.94 7.66 -45.57
N ARG A 745 4.04 8.47 -45.01
CA ARG A 745 2.81 7.98 -44.37
C ARG A 745 1.52 8.36 -45.11
N GLY A 746 1.53 9.41 -45.92
CA GLY A 746 0.36 9.83 -46.69
C GLY A 746 0.20 11.35 -46.77
N LEU A 747 -0.69 11.79 -47.65
CA LEU A 747 -1.16 13.17 -47.67
C LEU A 747 -2.10 13.44 -46.48
N ARG A 748 -2.16 14.71 -46.07
CA ARG A 748 -3.09 15.23 -45.07
C ARG A 748 -3.95 16.34 -45.69
N PRO A 749 -4.95 15.98 -46.52
CA PRO A 749 -5.80 16.98 -47.21
C PRO A 749 -6.59 17.85 -46.23
N ASP A 750 -6.73 17.39 -44.99
CA ASP A 750 -7.38 18.07 -43.87
C ASP A 750 -6.54 19.20 -43.26
N LYS A 751 -5.26 19.32 -43.61
CA LYS A 751 -4.32 20.28 -43.02
C LYS A 751 -3.93 21.38 -43.99
N LYS A 752 -3.84 22.60 -43.48
CA LYS A 752 -3.34 23.75 -44.24
C LYS A 752 -1.82 23.87 -44.08
N PRO A 753 -1.07 24.25 -45.12
CA PRO A 753 0.36 24.51 -45.00
C PRO A 753 0.71 25.47 -43.86
N SER A 754 -0.10 26.50 -43.61
CA SER A 754 0.12 27.47 -42.52
C SER A 754 0.05 26.89 -41.11
N GLU A 755 -0.49 25.68 -40.95
CA GLU A 755 -0.62 24.99 -39.66
C GLU A 755 0.57 24.05 -39.40
N VAL A 756 1.40 23.81 -40.42
CA VAL A 756 2.55 22.93 -40.31
C VAL A 756 3.66 23.64 -39.53
N VAL A 757 4.06 23.04 -38.42
CA VAL A 757 5.15 23.49 -37.56
C VAL A 757 6.06 22.32 -37.25
N ARG A 758 7.31 22.60 -36.87
CA ARG A 758 8.22 21.56 -36.37
C ARG A 758 7.71 21.02 -35.02
N GLU A 759 7.32 19.74 -35.02
CA GLU A 759 6.83 18.96 -33.86
C GLU A 759 8.00 18.31 -33.13
#